data_AF-D5GAS5-F1
#
_entry.id   AF-D5GAS5-F1
#
_cell.length_a   1.000
_cell.length_b   1.000
_cell.length_c   1.000
_cell.angle_alpha   90.00
_cell.angle_beta   90.00
_cell.angle_gamma   90.00
#
_symmetry.space_group_name_H-M   'P 1'
#
loop_
_entity.id
_entity.type
_entity.pdbx_description
1 polymer ?
#
loop_
_entity_poly.entity_id
_entity_poly.type
_entity_poly.pdbx_seq_one_letter_code
_entity_poly.pdbx_strand_id
1 'polypeptide(L)'
;MSQNAAELCVLLVRDIYGEVSSRVVSVLLELGRLSVTQLVRQLKLPEKIVKQTLAVLIQQHLVVHFAHLETGQEVVYYECEWTQVYELLRAGRIIRAVEERFGSNGALIVSNLLQLGHARVSDFLAAYGTSTKKSKATVNGKPNAPTIEDDSSITSVEILKSVMADMMKERFLVQVQEHHMHIQTDTRNTLRAQLTSQLRKSHLSENKLGKEVDRQMKIKVKELADGDTSQHAGMKRKATPTSKPRSKKRQKVSIYDLIEQEEEEWEINENIVLRINHEKFLVLFRNAELVSLAESRHGKVSSQVYAELLKRLEEKYLRCHEPYPGGDEEDDTKKGIKLSVLELSKTFSKDIDLENSIVTAPRLPKKKTRKRGYSDDEDEDKPCPNGYGKRVNGKGKRRQSSSEDDDDDDISDTEELYDDDEEGIDAENRKKKIRMELLKQHMQLLAEDSWKFVRLESNRGLGEWSINYKELGKLMRHIELEKVVEETFGEMGLRLLRIIKDKGKLEEKQIASIALLKQKEIRSILTGLQESGYLHLQEVPKTSIPQISRTYFLWFHDPDRAIQSLVTDTYKAMSRAIQRTNVERAKRASLLEKWERSDVQANVEEYLTTSEKRELEIWLSREEKLLGQLMRLDRTMMILRDF
;
A
#
# COMPACT_ATOMS: atom_id res chain seq x y z
N MET A 1 14.90 13.36 9.27
CA MET A 1 15.44 12.56 8.15
C MET A 1 16.83 12.08 8.51
N SER A 2 17.26 10.87 8.11
CA SER A 2 18.65 10.43 8.31
C SER A 2 19.58 11.08 7.28
N GLN A 3 20.86 11.22 7.61
CA GLN A 3 21.86 11.80 6.70
C GLN A 3 21.97 11.02 5.39
N ASN A 4 21.93 9.68 5.45
CA ASN A 4 22.01 8.82 4.26
C ASN A 4 20.78 8.98 3.35
N ALA A 5 19.59 9.20 3.92
CA ALA A 5 18.39 9.47 3.14
C ALA A 5 18.49 10.83 2.43
N ALA A 6 19.02 11.85 3.10
CA ALA A 6 19.24 13.16 2.49
C ALA A 6 20.23 13.05 1.32
N GLU A 7 21.35 12.34 1.51
CA GLU A 7 22.31 12.06 0.45
C GLU A 7 21.66 11.36 -0.75
N LEU A 8 20.83 10.34 -0.51
CA LEU A 8 20.09 9.64 -1.57
C LEU A 8 19.21 10.60 -2.37
N CYS A 9 18.42 11.44 -1.69
CA CYS A 9 17.54 12.42 -2.33
C CYS A 9 18.33 13.42 -3.19
N VAL A 10 19.46 13.91 -2.69
CA VAL A 10 20.34 14.84 -3.43
C VAL A 10 20.89 14.17 -4.71
N LEU A 11 21.27 12.90 -4.64
CA LEU A 11 21.75 12.12 -5.79
C LEU A 11 20.64 11.90 -6.82
N LEU A 12 19.43 11.53 -6.39
CA LEU A 12 18.29 11.34 -7.29
C LEU A 12 17.93 12.61 -8.05
N VAL A 13 17.87 13.75 -7.35
CA VAL A 13 17.57 15.04 -7.99
C VAL A 13 18.69 15.45 -8.94
N ARG A 14 19.95 15.15 -8.61
CA ARG A 14 21.08 15.44 -9.51
C ARG A 14 20.99 14.66 -10.81
N ASP A 15 20.69 13.38 -10.73
CA ASP A 15 20.64 12.50 -11.90
C ASP A 15 19.46 12.85 -12.83
N ILE A 16 18.33 13.34 -12.28
CA ILE A 16 17.11 13.64 -13.05
C ILE A 16 17.02 15.12 -13.48
N TYR A 17 17.29 16.06 -12.56
CA TYR A 17 17.08 17.50 -12.77
C TYR A 17 18.37 18.32 -12.77
N GLY A 18 19.52 17.67 -12.67
CA GLY A 18 20.84 18.28 -12.78
C GLY A 18 21.37 18.94 -11.50
N GLU A 19 22.59 19.47 -11.62
CA GLU A 19 23.40 19.95 -10.50
C GLU A 19 22.79 21.14 -9.75
N VAL A 20 22.19 22.11 -10.46
CA VAL A 20 21.62 23.31 -9.82
C VAL A 20 20.43 22.94 -8.93
N SER A 21 19.56 22.07 -9.43
CA SER A 21 18.39 21.54 -8.70
C SER A 21 18.83 20.75 -7.46
N SER A 22 19.85 19.90 -7.61
CA SER A 22 20.43 19.12 -6.51
C SER A 22 21.00 20.01 -5.40
N ARG A 23 21.71 21.09 -5.76
CA ARG A 23 22.24 22.07 -4.79
C ARG A 23 21.16 22.79 -4.01
N VAL A 24 20.06 23.21 -4.66
CA VAL A 24 18.92 23.83 -3.97
C VAL A 24 18.31 22.84 -2.98
N VAL A 25 18.07 21.59 -3.41
CA VAL A 25 17.51 20.53 -2.57
C VAL A 25 18.42 20.20 -1.39
N SER A 26 19.73 20.09 -1.59
CA SER A 26 20.72 19.85 -0.54
C SER A 26 20.65 20.94 0.54
N VAL A 27 20.63 22.22 0.17
CA VAL A 27 20.54 23.34 1.12
C VAL A 27 19.21 23.30 1.90
N LEU A 28 18.09 23.00 1.24
CA LEU A 28 16.78 22.89 1.90
C LEU A 28 16.70 21.69 2.84
N LEU A 29 17.33 20.56 2.51
CA LEU A 29 17.37 19.38 3.37
C LEU A 29 18.28 19.58 4.61
N GLU A 30 19.35 20.35 4.48
CA GLU A 30 20.28 20.64 5.58
C GLU A 30 19.80 21.74 6.53
N LEU A 31 19.26 22.83 5.98
CA LEU A 31 18.90 24.03 6.74
C LEU A 31 17.39 24.14 7.02
N GLY A 32 16.57 23.28 6.42
CA GLY A 32 15.12 23.32 6.51
C GLY A 32 14.51 24.46 5.67
N ARG A 33 13.45 25.07 6.20
CA ARG A 33 12.68 26.09 5.49
C ARG A 33 13.49 27.38 5.26
N LEU A 34 13.50 27.89 4.03
CA LEU A 34 14.25 29.11 3.67
C LEU A 34 13.47 30.01 2.70
N SER A 35 13.73 31.32 2.77
CA SER A 35 13.23 32.28 1.77
C SER A 35 14.16 32.38 0.55
N VAL A 36 13.67 32.99 -0.55
CA VAL A 36 14.51 33.19 -1.75
C VAL A 36 15.80 33.96 -1.43
N THR A 37 15.71 35.02 -0.62
CA THR A 37 16.87 35.83 -0.24
C THR A 37 17.90 35.00 0.53
N GLN A 38 17.45 34.12 1.41
CA GLN A 38 18.33 33.21 2.15
C GLN A 38 18.96 32.17 1.22
N LEU A 39 18.18 31.58 0.31
CA LEU A 39 18.67 30.62 -0.69
C LEU A 39 19.74 31.25 -1.60
N VAL A 40 19.52 32.46 -2.11
CA VAL A 40 20.51 33.19 -2.92
C VAL A 40 21.82 33.37 -2.16
N ARG A 41 21.75 33.74 -0.87
CA ARG A 41 22.93 33.93 -0.03
C ARG A 41 23.71 32.62 0.20
N GLN A 42 23.00 31.52 0.47
CA GLN A 42 23.62 30.22 0.73
C GLN A 42 24.20 29.58 -0.54
N LEU A 43 23.44 29.61 -1.64
CA LEU A 43 23.83 28.98 -2.90
C LEU A 43 24.86 29.79 -3.69
N LYS A 44 24.96 31.11 -3.42
CA LYS A 44 25.76 32.08 -4.19
C LYS A 44 25.41 32.03 -5.68
N LEU A 45 24.12 31.86 -5.98
CA LEU A 45 23.56 31.84 -7.33
C LEU A 45 22.71 33.09 -7.58
N PRO A 46 22.64 33.60 -8.82
CA PRO A 46 21.72 34.68 -9.18
C PRO A 46 20.27 34.35 -8.81
N GLU A 47 19.55 35.34 -8.28
CA GLU A 47 18.14 35.18 -7.86
C GLU A 47 17.24 34.63 -8.98
N LYS A 48 17.48 35.06 -10.22
CA LYS A 48 16.75 34.56 -11.39
C LYS A 48 16.88 33.05 -11.55
N ILE A 49 18.09 32.51 -11.38
CA ILE A 49 18.35 31.06 -11.49
C ILE A 49 17.66 30.33 -10.35
N VAL A 50 17.78 30.84 -9.11
CA VAL A 50 17.11 30.23 -7.94
C VAL A 50 15.59 30.18 -8.15
N LYS A 51 14.97 31.26 -8.62
CA LYS A 51 13.52 31.31 -8.91
C LYS A 51 13.11 30.33 -10.00
N GLN A 52 13.89 30.22 -11.08
CA GLN A 52 13.63 29.25 -12.16
C GLN A 52 13.75 27.81 -11.66
N THR A 53 14.77 27.50 -10.88
CA THR A 53 14.96 26.17 -10.28
C THR A 53 13.83 25.84 -9.31
N LEU A 54 13.42 26.78 -8.44
CA LEU A 54 12.29 26.59 -7.55
C LEU A 54 10.99 26.32 -8.31
N ALA A 55 10.74 27.01 -9.42
CA ALA A 55 9.56 26.75 -10.26
C ALA A 55 9.54 25.31 -10.79
N VAL A 56 10.68 24.78 -11.25
CA VAL A 56 10.80 23.38 -11.70
C VAL A 56 10.59 22.40 -10.54
N LEU A 57 11.18 22.66 -9.38
CA LEU A 57 11.05 21.79 -8.21
C LEU A 57 9.62 21.77 -7.63
N ILE A 58 8.91 22.91 -7.67
CA ILE A 58 7.50 23.01 -7.26
C ILE A 58 6.60 22.29 -8.27
N GLN A 59 6.87 22.44 -9.57
CA GLN A 59 6.15 21.72 -10.63
C GLN A 59 6.16 20.21 -10.39
N GLN A 60 7.30 19.68 -9.94
CA GLN A 60 7.54 18.27 -9.64
C GLN A 60 7.15 17.87 -8.20
N HIS A 61 6.55 18.78 -7.42
CA HIS A 61 6.21 18.57 -6.01
C HIS A 61 7.38 18.16 -5.09
N LEU A 62 8.61 18.49 -5.47
CA LEU A 62 9.82 18.21 -4.68
C LEU A 62 10.05 19.30 -3.63
N VAL A 63 9.60 20.52 -3.92
CA VAL A 63 9.64 21.66 -3.02
C VAL A 63 8.22 22.18 -2.84
N VAL A 64 7.84 22.39 -1.59
CA VAL A 64 6.57 23.02 -1.19
C VAL A 64 6.86 24.43 -0.69
N HIS A 65 5.84 25.29 -0.71
CA HIS A 65 5.97 26.68 -0.27
C HIS A 65 4.85 27.08 0.69
N PHE A 66 5.13 28.06 1.55
CA PHE A 66 4.09 28.67 2.36
C PHE A 66 4.37 30.16 2.53
N ALA A 67 3.34 30.99 2.36
CA ALA A 67 3.44 32.43 2.53
C ALA A 67 3.01 32.81 3.95
N HIS A 68 3.91 33.48 4.67
CA HIS A 68 3.65 33.97 6.03
C HIS A 68 3.65 35.51 6.03
N LEU A 69 2.70 36.09 6.77
CA LEU A 69 2.65 37.52 7.00
C LEU A 69 3.55 37.89 8.19
N GLU A 70 4.76 38.37 7.90
CA GLU A 70 5.71 38.84 8.90
C GLU A 70 5.73 40.36 8.94
N THR A 71 5.37 40.96 10.07
CA THR A 71 5.43 42.42 10.26
C THR A 71 4.67 43.23 9.18
N GLY A 72 3.60 42.65 8.61
CA GLY A 72 2.80 43.26 7.54
C GLY A 72 3.33 43.06 6.13
N GLN A 73 4.45 42.34 5.95
CA GLN A 73 4.98 41.92 4.65
C GLN A 73 4.82 40.41 4.47
N GLU A 74 4.46 40.00 3.26
CA GLU A 74 4.34 38.58 2.92
C GLU A 74 5.73 38.03 2.54
N VAL A 75 6.17 37.03 3.30
CA VAL A 75 7.43 36.32 3.07
C VAL A 75 7.11 34.87 2.74
N VAL A 76 7.64 34.39 1.61
CA VAL A 76 7.45 33.00 1.16
C VAL A 76 8.63 32.16 1.61
N TYR A 77 8.32 31.07 2.31
CA TYR A 77 9.27 30.03 2.72
C TYR A 77 9.10 28.80 1.83
N TYR A 78 10.23 28.19 1.48
CA TYR A 78 10.31 26.96 0.71
C TYR A 78 10.89 25.85 1.57
N GLU A 79 10.35 24.64 1.44
CA GLU A 79 10.80 23.44 2.15
C GLU A 79 10.85 22.25 1.18
N CYS A 80 11.81 21.36 1.35
CA CYS A 80 11.94 20.15 0.54
C CYS A 80 11.08 19.03 1.10
N GLU A 81 10.16 18.51 0.28
CA GLU A 81 9.38 17.33 0.63
C GLU A 81 10.15 16.06 0.21
N TRP A 82 10.99 15.58 1.11
CA TRP A 82 11.90 14.48 0.82
C TRP A 82 11.19 13.17 0.45
N THR A 83 9.97 12.96 0.94
CA THR A 83 9.18 11.77 0.60
C THR A 83 8.89 11.75 -0.90
N GLN A 84 8.47 12.89 -1.47
CA GLN A 84 8.22 13.05 -2.90
C GLN A 84 9.49 12.90 -3.73
N VAL A 85 10.64 13.36 -3.21
CA VAL A 85 11.94 13.11 -3.85
C VAL A 85 12.26 11.62 -3.90
N TYR A 86 11.99 10.89 -2.82
CA TYR A 86 12.20 9.44 -2.80
C TYR A 86 11.29 8.71 -3.81
N GLU A 87 10.05 9.17 -4.02
CA GLU A 87 9.12 8.55 -4.98
C GLU A 87 9.64 8.55 -6.43
N LEU A 88 10.56 9.45 -6.79
CA LEU A 88 11.22 9.45 -8.10
C LEU A 88 11.92 8.10 -8.38
N LEU A 89 12.42 7.44 -7.35
CA LEU A 89 13.07 6.13 -7.47
C LEU A 89 12.09 5.05 -7.96
N ARG A 90 10.79 5.21 -7.70
CA ARG A 90 9.76 4.20 -7.98
C ARG A 90 9.13 4.33 -9.35
N ALA A 91 9.55 5.30 -10.16
CA ALA A 91 8.99 5.58 -11.48
C ALA A 91 8.82 4.31 -12.33
N GLY A 92 9.86 3.47 -12.43
CA GLY A 92 9.81 2.23 -13.20
C GLY A 92 8.79 1.21 -12.69
N ARG A 93 8.67 1.05 -11.36
CA ARG A 93 7.71 0.13 -10.74
C ARG A 93 6.26 0.63 -10.89
N ILE A 94 6.07 1.94 -10.78
CA ILE A 94 4.80 2.63 -10.99
C ILE A 94 4.32 2.45 -12.43
N ILE A 95 5.18 2.71 -13.43
CA ILE A 95 4.84 2.55 -14.86
C ILE A 95 4.43 1.10 -15.14
N ARG A 96 5.21 0.13 -14.67
CA ARG A 96 4.91 -1.29 -14.86
C ARG A 96 3.57 -1.70 -14.22
N ALA A 97 3.30 -1.24 -12.99
CA ALA A 97 2.05 -1.56 -12.30
C ALA A 97 0.82 -1.00 -13.04
N VAL A 98 0.97 0.17 -13.66
CA VAL A 98 -0.08 0.79 -14.47
C VAL A 98 -0.24 0.08 -15.81
N GLU A 99 0.85 -0.33 -16.44
CA GLU A 99 0.81 -1.12 -17.67
C GLU A 99 0.06 -2.44 -17.48
N GLU A 100 0.31 -3.13 -16.36
CA GLU A 100 -0.39 -4.38 -16.00
C GLU A 100 -1.89 -4.18 -15.70
N ARG A 101 -2.31 -2.98 -15.25
CA ARG A 101 -3.71 -2.65 -14.87
C ARG A 101 -4.52 -2.01 -16.01
N PHE A 102 -3.92 -1.07 -16.74
CA PHE A 102 -4.57 -0.19 -17.72
C PHE A 102 -3.96 -0.27 -19.13
N GLY A 103 -3.02 -1.18 -19.36
CA GLY A 103 -2.35 -1.37 -20.64
C GLY A 103 -1.37 -0.25 -21.00
N SER A 104 -0.91 -0.27 -22.25
CA SER A 104 0.07 0.67 -22.80
C SER A 104 -0.37 2.13 -22.71
N ASN A 105 -1.67 2.40 -22.85
CA ASN A 105 -2.23 3.76 -22.77
C ASN A 105 -2.11 4.33 -21.35
N GLY A 106 -2.36 3.51 -20.33
CA GLY A 106 -2.15 3.92 -18.93
C GLY A 106 -0.68 4.18 -18.64
N ALA A 107 0.21 3.31 -19.11
CA ALA A 107 1.66 3.46 -18.97
C ALA A 107 2.15 4.77 -19.62
N LEU A 108 1.63 5.11 -20.81
CA LEU A 108 1.90 6.37 -21.49
C LEU A 108 1.44 7.57 -20.65
N ILE A 109 0.20 7.55 -20.13
CA ILE A 109 -0.33 8.64 -19.31
C ILE A 109 0.57 8.88 -18.09
N VAL A 110 0.91 7.82 -17.37
CA VAL A 110 1.71 7.91 -16.14
C VAL A 110 3.15 8.28 -16.41
N SER A 111 3.78 7.76 -17.46
CA SER A 111 5.14 8.14 -17.86
C SER A 111 5.25 9.64 -18.10
N ASN A 112 4.31 10.23 -18.84
CA ASN A 112 4.29 11.66 -19.08
C ASN A 112 3.97 12.47 -17.83
N LEU A 113 3.03 12.02 -16.99
CA LEU A 113 2.74 12.71 -15.72
C LEU A 113 3.92 12.67 -14.74
N LEU A 114 4.72 11.59 -14.72
CA LEU A 114 5.97 11.53 -13.95
C LEU A 114 6.99 12.54 -14.46
N GLN A 115 7.06 12.78 -15.78
CA GLN A 115 7.97 13.77 -16.37
C GLN A 115 7.50 15.21 -16.14
N LEU A 116 6.19 15.46 -16.19
CA LEU A 116 5.61 16.80 -16.03
C LEU A 116 5.34 17.18 -14.57
N GLY A 117 5.31 16.21 -13.65
CA GLY A 117 4.88 16.35 -12.25
C GLY A 117 3.36 16.41 -12.12
N HIS A 118 2.75 17.39 -12.78
CA HIS A 118 1.30 17.50 -12.94
C HIS A 118 0.96 18.17 -14.27
N ALA A 119 -0.20 17.85 -14.83
CA ALA A 119 -0.65 18.42 -16.09
C ALA A 119 -2.15 18.65 -16.12
N ARG A 120 -2.57 19.68 -16.84
CA ARG A 120 -3.98 19.90 -17.14
C ARG A 120 -4.43 18.89 -18.20
N VAL A 121 -5.63 18.32 -18.02
CA VAL A 121 -6.15 17.30 -18.95
C VAL A 121 -6.25 17.85 -20.37
N SER A 122 -6.73 19.09 -20.56
CA SER A 122 -6.78 19.74 -21.89
C SER A 122 -5.42 19.81 -22.57
N ASP A 123 -4.39 20.19 -21.82
CA ASP A 123 -3.05 20.46 -22.35
C ASP A 123 -2.34 19.14 -22.67
N PHE A 124 -2.56 18.12 -21.82
CA PHE A 124 -2.15 16.75 -22.07
C PHE A 124 -2.77 16.22 -23.37
N LEU A 125 -4.10 16.30 -23.50
CA LEU A 125 -4.80 15.80 -24.67
C LEU A 125 -4.44 16.56 -25.94
N ALA A 126 -4.18 17.87 -25.85
CA ALA A 126 -3.74 18.67 -26.99
C ALA A 126 -2.41 18.17 -27.57
N ALA A 127 -1.46 17.75 -26.72
CA ALA A 127 -0.18 17.20 -27.15
C ALA A 127 -0.33 15.93 -28.01
N TYR A 128 -1.36 15.11 -27.75
CA TYR A 128 -1.64 13.88 -28.50
C TYR A 128 -2.67 14.08 -29.64
N GLY A 129 -3.59 15.03 -29.49
CA GLY A 129 -4.68 15.30 -30.43
C GLY A 129 -4.26 16.08 -31.68
N THR A 130 -3.14 16.81 -31.65
CA THR A 130 -2.63 17.52 -32.85
C THR A 130 -1.91 16.62 -33.85
N SER A 131 -1.55 15.39 -33.47
CA SER A 131 -0.80 14.45 -34.32
C SER A 131 -1.63 13.79 -35.44
N THR A 132 -2.96 13.91 -35.41
CA THR A 132 -3.85 13.27 -36.41
C THR A 132 -4.16 14.12 -37.63
N LYS A 133 -3.72 15.38 -37.68
CA LYS A 133 -3.72 16.12 -38.94
C LYS A 133 -2.50 15.69 -39.74
N LYS A 134 -2.72 14.75 -40.68
CA LYS A 134 -1.94 14.67 -41.91
C LYS A 134 -1.62 16.10 -42.33
N SER A 135 -0.37 16.51 -42.20
CA SER A 135 0.12 17.67 -42.91
C SER A 135 -0.14 17.40 -44.39
N LYS A 136 -1.18 18.00 -44.95
CA LYS A 136 -1.23 18.24 -46.40
C LYS A 136 -0.09 19.22 -46.68
N ALA A 137 1.13 18.68 -46.77
CA ALA A 137 2.21 19.33 -47.45
C ALA A 137 1.86 19.29 -48.93
N THR A 138 1.16 20.32 -49.41
CA THR A 138 1.21 20.68 -50.82
C THR A 138 2.62 21.21 -51.10
N VAL A 139 3.54 20.33 -51.49
CA VAL A 139 4.80 20.72 -52.13
C VAL A 139 5.08 19.75 -53.28
N ASN A 140 5.12 20.32 -54.48
CA ASN A 140 5.65 19.70 -55.67
C ASN A 140 7.14 19.34 -55.48
N GLY A 141 7.50 18.08 -55.74
CA GLY A 141 8.79 17.74 -56.32
C GLY A 141 9.80 16.98 -55.45
N LYS A 142 10.05 15.72 -55.87
CA LYS A 142 11.19 14.80 -55.66
C LYS A 142 11.08 13.74 -54.54
N PRO A 143 11.16 12.44 -54.90
CA PRO A 143 11.12 11.32 -53.95
C PRO A 143 12.53 10.89 -53.54
N ASN A 144 12.74 10.73 -52.23
CA ASN A 144 13.62 9.73 -51.58
C ASN A 144 14.15 10.28 -50.25
N ALA A 145 13.37 10.09 -49.20
CA ALA A 145 13.88 9.94 -47.84
C ALA A 145 13.15 8.71 -47.24
N PRO A 146 13.86 7.78 -46.58
CA PRO A 146 13.22 6.63 -45.97
C PRO A 146 12.36 7.11 -44.80
N THR A 147 11.06 6.82 -44.86
CA THR A 147 10.13 6.93 -43.75
C THR A 147 10.56 5.95 -42.66
N ILE A 148 10.89 6.47 -41.49
CA ILE A 148 10.92 5.70 -40.26
C ILE A 148 9.46 5.40 -39.92
N GLU A 149 9.07 4.13 -40.09
CA GLU A 149 7.79 3.61 -39.62
C GLU A 149 7.87 3.53 -38.09
N ASP A 150 7.45 4.59 -37.42
CA ASP A 150 7.23 4.56 -35.97
C ASP A 150 5.84 3.96 -35.73
N ASP A 151 5.83 2.67 -35.40
CA ASP A 151 4.68 1.78 -35.27
C ASP A 151 3.86 2.05 -33.99
N SER A 152 3.72 3.33 -33.61
CA SER A 152 2.83 3.72 -32.52
C SER A 152 1.40 3.81 -33.04
N SER A 153 0.60 2.80 -32.69
CA SER A 153 -0.84 2.81 -32.92
C SER A 153 -1.41 4.13 -32.40
N ILE A 154 -1.92 4.99 -33.29
CA ILE A 154 -2.48 6.29 -32.93
C ILE A 154 -3.56 6.07 -31.87
N THR A 155 -3.27 6.48 -30.64
CA THR A 155 -4.23 6.46 -29.54
C THR A 155 -5.26 7.55 -29.77
N SER A 156 -6.53 7.18 -29.94
CA SER A 156 -7.60 8.18 -30.03
C SER A 156 -7.67 8.98 -28.73
N VAL A 157 -7.89 10.30 -28.85
CA VAL A 157 -8.11 11.21 -27.70
C VAL A 157 -9.23 10.70 -26.79
N GLU A 158 -10.24 10.05 -27.36
CA GLU A 158 -11.36 9.45 -26.61
C GLU A 158 -10.91 8.29 -25.72
N ILE A 159 -9.99 7.45 -26.21
CA ILE A 159 -9.42 6.33 -25.45
C ILE A 159 -8.57 6.87 -24.30
N LEU A 160 -7.77 7.90 -24.54
CA LEU A 160 -6.98 8.53 -23.47
C LEU A 160 -7.88 9.12 -22.38
N LYS A 161 -8.99 9.77 -22.78
CA LYS A 161 -9.98 10.28 -21.83
C LYS A 161 -10.64 9.18 -21.00
N SER A 162 -11.03 8.07 -21.62
CA SER A 162 -11.65 6.95 -20.90
C SER A 162 -10.68 6.32 -19.91
N VAL A 163 -9.44 6.06 -20.33
CA VAL A 163 -8.40 5.49 -19.45
C VAL A 163 -8.08 6.44 -18.30
N MET A 164 -7.97 7.75 -18.54
CA MET A 164 -7.79 8.73 -17.46
C MET A 164 -8.96 8.72 -16.46
N ALA A 165 -10.20 8.59 -16.94
CA ALA A 165 -11.38 8.52 -16.09
C ALA A 165 -11.37 7.25 -15.22
N ASP A 166 -11.00 6.09 -15.79
CA ASP A 166 -10.86 4.84 -15.05
C ASP A 166 -9.75 4.91 -13.99
N MET A 167 -8.59 5.47 -14.36
CA MET A 167 -7.49 5.68 -13.43
C MET A 167 -7.84 6.65 -12.29
N MET A 168 -8.68 7.65 -12.54
CA MET A 168 -9.20 8.53 -11.49
C MET A 168 -10.20 7.82 -10.58
N LYS A 169 -11.11 7.03 -11.16
CA LYS A 169 -12.08 6.23 -10.41
C LYS A 169 -11.39 5.24 -9.46
N GLU A 170 -10.32 4.60 -9.92
CA GLU A 170 -9.48 3.70 -9.10
C GLU A 170 -8.40 4.43 -8.27
N ARG A 171 -8.36 5.78 -8.36
CA ARG A 171 -7.50 6.69 -7.58
C ARG A 171 -5.99 6.57 -7.82
N PHE A 172 -5.59 6.06 -8.98
CA PHE A 172 -4.20 6.16 -9.44
C PHE A 172 -3.81 7.60 -9.82
N LEU A 173 -4.81 8.38 -10.26
CA LEU A 173 -4.69 9.81 -10.52
C LEU A 173 -5.56 10.59 -9.54
N VAL A 174 -5.07 11.75 -9.09
CA VAL A 174 -5.80 12.67 -8.22
C VAL A 174 -5.70 14.09 -8.72
N GLN A 175 -6.74 14.88 -8.47
CA GLN A 175 -6.73 16.31 -8.77
C GLN A 175 -5.75 17.04 -7.85
N VAL A 176 -4.92 17.91 -8.43
CA VAL A 176 -4.05 18.80 -7.66
C VAL A 176 -4.89 19.83 -6.90
N GLN A 177 -4.67 19.90 -5.60
CA GLN A 177 -5.27 20.88 -4.69
C GLN A 177 -4.19 21.82 -4.18
N GLU A 178 -4.58 23.02 -3.75
CA GLU A 178 -3.66 24.05 -3.26
C GLU A 178 -2.80 23.55 -2.09
N HIS A 179 -3.41 22.82 -1.15
CA HIS A 179 -2.70 22.27 0.01
C HIS A 179 -1.64 21.21 -0.33
N HIS A 180 -1.65 20.63 -1.54
CA HIS A 180 -0.59 19.72 -2.00
C HIS A 180 0.73 20.46 -2.31
N MET A 181 0.69 21.78 -2.46
CA MET A 181 1.86 22.64 -2.68
C MET A 181 2.33 23.33 -1.42
N HIS A 182 1.62 23.13 -0.29
CA HIS A 182 1.89 23.79 0.97
C HIS A 182 2.61 22.88 1.95
N ILE A 183 3.39 23.51 2.83
CA ILE A 183 4.02 22.84 3.96
C ILE A 183 2.91 22.24 4.84
N GLN A 184 2.98 20.93 5.10
CA GLN A 184 1.93 20.22 5.82
C GLN A 184 1.74 20.77 7.24
N THR A 185 2.83 21.06 7.95
CA THR A 185 2.82 21.60 9.30
C THR A 185 2.09 22.95 9.36
N ASP A 186 2.37 23.85 8.42
CA ASP A 186 1.73 25.17 8.36
C ASP A 186 0.26 25.09 7.95
N THR A 187 -0.08 24.17 7.04
CA THR A 187 -1.47 23.87 6.67
C THR A 187 -2.26 23.40 7.89
N ARG A 188 -1.68 22.48 8.68
CA ARG A 188 -2.29 21.96 9.92
C ARG A 188 -2.42 23.05 10.99
N ASN A 189 -1.42 23.90 11.15
CA ASN A 189 -1.45 25.01 12.10
C ASN A 189 -2.52 26.05 11.74
N THR A 190 -2.61 26.39 10.45
CA THR A 190 -3.63 27.31 9.92
C THR A 190 -5.03 26.76 10.14
N LEU A 191 -5.24 25.48 9.81
CA LEU A 191 -6.52 24.80 10.03
C LEU A 191 -6.88 24.75 11.51
N ARG A 192 -5.92 24.43 12.39
CA ARG A 192 -6.11 24.40 13.85
C ARG A 192 -6.50 25.78 14.38
N ALA A 193 -5.85 26.84 13.92
CA ALA A 193 -6.17 28.21 14.32
C ALA A 193 -7.57 28.62 13.87
N GLN A 194 -7.97 28.27 12.63
CA GLN A 194 -9.31 28.50 12.11
C GLN A 194 -10.38 27.78 12.94
N LEU A 195 -10.20 26.48 13.20
CA LEU A 195 -11.13 25.68 14.01
C LEU A 195 -11.21 26.20 15.45
N THR A 196 -10.08 26.57 16.04
CA THR A 196 -10.05 27.16 17.40
C THR A 196 -10.84 28.46 17.44
N SER A 197 -10.68 29.34 16.43
CA SER A 197 -11.42 30.59 16.33
C SER A 197 -12.93 30.36 16.14
N GLN A 198 -13.31 29.40 15.32
CA GLN A 198 -14.71 29.02 15.10
C GLN A 198 -15.35 28.45 16.38
N LEU A 199 -14.68 27.51 17.05
CA LEU A 199 -15.20 26.85 18.25
C LEU A 199 -15.18 27.76 19.48
N ARG A 200 -14.29 28.76 19.56
CA ARG A 200 -14.35 29.77 20.63
C ARG A 200 -15.67 30.54 20.67
N LYS A 201 -16.34 30.70 19.51
CA LYS A 201 -17.68 31.31 19.44
C LYS A 201 -18.76 30.49 20.15
N SER A 202 -18.50 29.21 20.43
CA SER A 202 -19.43 28.31 21.13
C SER A 202 -19.27 28.31 22.66
N HIS A 203 -18.44 29.20 23.24
CA HIS A 203 -18.26 29.39 24.69
C HIS A 203 -17.93 28.10 25.47
N LEU A 204 -17.16 27.18 24.87
CA LEU A 204 -16.69 25.97 25.53
C LEU A 204 -15.58 26.28 26.55
N SER A 205 -15.51 25.49 27.63
CA SER A 205 -14.36 25.47 28.55
C SER A 205 -13.08 25.09 27.79
N GLU A 206 -11.91 25.64 28.18
CA GLU A 206 -10.64 25.45 27.48
C GLU A 206 -10.25 23.97 27.28
N ASN A 207 -10.44 23.13 28.29
CA ASN A 207 -10.16 21.69 28.19
C ASN A 207 -11.08 20.99 27.18
N LYS A 208 -12.35 21.42 27.10
CA LYS A 208 -13.32 20.87 26.15
C LYS A 208 -13.09 21.40 24.74
N LEU A 209 -12.68 22.67 24.62
CA LEU A 209 -12.28 23.29 23.37
C LEU A 209 -11.09 22.56 22.76
N GLY A 210 -10.03 22.29 23.53
CA GLY A 210 -8.85 21.56 23.06
C GLY A 210 -9.21 20.19 22.48
N LYS A 211 -9.96 19.38 23.24
CA LYS A 211 -10.42 18.05 22.79
C LYS A 211 -11.29 18.09 21.54
N GLU A 212 -12.20 19.06 21.44
CA GLU A 212 -13.07 19.20 20.27
C GLU A 212 -12.29 19.69 19.04
N VAL A 213 -11.31 20.59 19.22
CA VAL A 213 -10.39 21.02 18.15
C VAL A 213 -9.59 19.81 17.66
N ASP A 214 -9.04 18.99 18.55
CA ASP A 214 -8.28 17.79 18.18
C ASP A 214 -9.16 16.78 17.41
N ARG A 215 -10.41 16.58 17.87
CA ARG A 215 -11.39 15.73 17.19
C ARG A 215 -11.71 16.22 15.78
N GLN A 216 -12.01 17.51 15.62
CA GLN A 216 -12.31 18.08 14.30
C GLN A 216 -11.08 18.16 13.40
N MET A 217 -9.89 18.39 13.95
CA MET A 217 -8.63 18.32 13.22
C MET A 217 -8.40 16.92 12.64
N LYS A 218 -8.65 15.85 13.41
CA LYS A 218 -8.54 14.47 12.91
C LYS A 218 -9.43 14.25 11.69
N ILE A 219 -10.69 14.69 11.75
CA ILE A 219 -11.63 14.58 10.62
C ILE A 219 -11.17 15.42 9.44
N LYS A 220 -10.84 16.69 9.64
CA LYS A 220 -10.44 17.61 8.56
C LYS A 220 -9.15 17.22 7.87
N VAL A 221 -8.14 16.76 8.61
CA VAL A 221 -6.88 16.28 8.02
C VAL A 221 -7.14 15.02 7.20
N LYS A 222 -8.00 14.12 7.69
CA LYS A 222 -8.41 12.94 6.92
C LYS A 222 -9.17 13.32 5.65
N GLU A 223 -10.13 14.24 5.72
CA GLU A 223 -10.84 14.76 4.55
C GLU A 223 -9.89 15.40 3.52
N LEU A 224 -8.92 16.20 3.98
CA LEU A 224 -7.92 16.80 3.09
C LEU A 224 -7.06 15.75 2.41
N ALA A 225 -6.59 14.76 3.17
CA ALA A 225 -5.76 13.69 2.64
C ALA A 225 -6.54 12.75 1.71
N ASP A 226 -7.80 12.44 2.03
CA ASP A 226 -8.66 11.56 1.25
C ASP A 226 -9.22 12.27 0.02
N GLY A 227 -9.25 13.61 -0.02
CA GLY A 227 -9.78 14.39 -1.12
C GLY A 227 -11.24 14.04 -1.46
N ASP A 228 -11.62 14.26 -2.72
CA ASP A 228 -12.94 13.86 -3.21
C ASP A 228 -12.96 12.34 -3.48
N THR A 229 -13.71 11.61 -2.65
CA THR A 229 -13.92 10.15 -2.73
C THR A 229 -15.18 9.79 -3.53
N SER A 230 -15.89 10.77 -4.08
CA SER A 230 -17.11 10.51 -4.84
C SER A 230 -16.81 9.80 -6.17
N GLN A 231 -17.76 8.99 -6.64
CA GLN A 231 -17.62 8.24 -7.89
C GLN A 231 -17.40 9.14 -9.12
N HIS A 232 -17.83 10.40 -9.04
CA HIS A 232 -17.75 11.39 -10.12
C HIS A 232 -16.71 12.48 -9.83
N ALA A 233 -15.78 12.25 -8.91
CA ALA A 233 -14.71 13.18 -8.59
C ALA A 233 -13.94 13.57 -9.87
N GLY A 234 -13.90 14.88 -10.18
CA GLY A 234 -13.25 15.42 -11.37
C GLY A 234 -13.88 15.03 -12.72
N MET A 235 -15.09 14.47 -12.72
CA MET A 235 -15.87 14.19 -13.92
C MET A 235 -16.86 15.32 -14.22
N LYS A 236 -17.25 15.47 -15.49
CA LYS A 236 -18.33 16.33 -15.97
C LYS A 236 -19.37 15.47 -16.71
N ARG A 237 -20.63 15.86 -16.64
CA ARG A 237 -21.69 15.21 -17.43
C ARG A 237 -21.49 15.50 -18.91
N LYS A 238 -21.56 14.46 -19.75
CA LYS A 238 -21.48 14.59 -21.19
C LYS A 238 -22.72 15.31 -21.70
N ALA A 239 -22.53 16.34 -22.51
CA ALA A 239 -23.65 17.08 -23.08
C ALA A 239 -24.34 16.22 -24.15
N THR A 240 -25.60 15.83 -23.91
CA THR A 240 -26.43 15.18 -24.94
C THR A 240 -26.66 16.14 -26.10
N PRO A 241 -26.43 15.74 -27.37
CA PRO A 241 -26.65 16.59 -28.52
C PRO A 241 -28.16 16.84 -28.71
N THR A 242 -28.60 18.04 -28.31
CA THR A 242 -29.88 18.68 -28.67
C THR A 242 -31.17 17.87 -28.46
N SER A 243 -31.79 18.01 -27.29
CA SER A 243 -33.26 18.11 -27.23
C SER A 243 -33.65 19.57 -26.98
N LYS A 244 -34.57 20.08 -27.82
CA LYS A 244 -35.08 21.47 -27.77
C LYS A 244 -35.51 21.84 -26.34
N PRO A 245 -35.46 23.13 -25.94
CA PRO A 245 -35.88 23.54 -24.61
C PRO A 245 -37.38 23.24 -24.41
N ARG A 246 -37.69 22.14 -23.72
CA ARG A 246 -39.07 21.82 -23.36
C ARG A 246 -39.48 22.71 -22.20
N SER A 247 -40.36 23.67 -22.49
CA SER A 247 -41.07 24.47 -21.50
C SER A 247 -41.71 23.57 -20.45
N LYS A 248 -41.50 23.88 -19.16
CA LYS A 248 -42.09 23.18 -18.02
C LYS A 248 -43.62 23.23 -18.07
N LYS A 249 -44.27 22.28 -18.75
CA LYS A 249 -45.66 21.90 -18.50
C LYS A 249 -45.65 20.52 -17.88
N ARG A 250 -46.21 20.41 -16.66
CA ARG A 250 -46.32 19.17 -15.88
C ARG A 250 -47.04 18.11 -16.72
N GLN A 251 -46.27 17.21 -17.31
CA GLN A 251 -46.77 16.03 -17.97
C GLN A 251 -46.85 14.92 -16.90
N LYS A 252 -48.01 14.27 -16.79
CA LYS A 252 -48.16 13.08 -15.94
C LYS A 252 -47.33 11.96 -16.59
N VAL A 253 -46.26 11.55 -15.93
CA VAL A 253 -45.38 10.45 -16.35
C VAL A 253 -45.92 9.15 -15.74
N SER A 254 -46.01 8.09 -16.54
CA SER A 254 -46.39 6.74 -16.09
C SER A 254 -45.22 6.06 -15.38
N ILE A 255 -45.48 5.17 -14.41
CA ILE A 255 -44.46 4.43 -13.65
C ILE A 255 -43.48 3.66 -14.55
N TYR A 256 -43.92 3.23 -15.73
CA TYR A 256 -43.08 2.49 -16.68
C TYR A 256 -42.11 3.38 -17.49
N ASP A 257 -42.34 4.69 -17.59
CA ASP A 257 -41.43 5.63 -18.27
C ASP A 257 -40.23 6.04 -17.39
N LEU A 258 -40.18 5.60 -16.13
CA LEU A 258 -39.06 5.87 -15.20
C LEU A 258 -37.92 4.85 -15.34
N ILE A 259 -38.09 3.79 -16.13
CA ILE A 259 -37.12 2.69 -16.26
C ILE A 259 -36.11 2.98 -17.38
N GLU A 260 -36.44 3.84 -18.35
CA GLU A 260 -35.47 4.40 -19.31
C GLU A 260 -34.88 5.70 -18.76
N GLN A 261 -34.15 5.62 -17.63
CA GLN A 261 -33.17 6.67 -17.35
C GLN A 261 -32.03 6.45 -18.34
N GLU A 262 -31.89 7.36 -19.32
CA GLU A 262 -30.63 7.53 -20.04
C GLU A 262 -29.50 7.51 -19.00
N GLU A 263 -28.65 6.49 -19.00
CA GLU A 263 -27.49 6.43 -18.11
C GLU A 263 -26.71 7.73 -18.35
N GLU A 264 -26.65 8.61 -17.34
CA GLU A 264 -25.92 9.86 -17.46
C GLU A 264 -24.44 9.54 -17.73
N GLU A 265 -24.00 9.66 -18.98
CA GLU A 265 -22.60 9.43 -19.35
C GLU A 265 -21.72 10.53 -18.72
N TRP A 266 -20.75 10.11 -17.91
CA TRP A 266 -19.74 10.99 -17.31
C TRP A 266 -18.45 10.94 -18.14
N GLU A 267 -17.86 12.09 -18.40
CA GLU A 267 -16.55 12.22 -19.03
C GLU A 267 -15.60 12.99 -18.12
N ILE A 268 -14.29 12.82 -18.30
CA ILE A 268 -13.30 13.56 -17.52
C ILE A 268 -13.41 15.07 -17.78
N ASN A 269 -13.32 15.87 -16.72
CA ASN A 269 -13.30 17.32 -16.86
C ASN A 269 -11.93 17.79 -17.37
N GLU A 270 -11.87 18.25 -18.61
CA GLU A 270 -10.62 18.67 -19.26
C GLU A 270 -9.90 19.84 -18.56
N ASN A 271 -10.61 20.61 -17.73
CA ASN A 271 -10.04 21.77 -17.05
C ASN A 271 -9.26 21.43 -15.78
N ILE A 272 -9.36 20.21 -15.26
CA ILE A 272 -8.70 19.80 -14.03
C ILE A 272 -7.20 19.56 -14.27
N VAL A 273 -6.43 19.74 -13.20
CA VAL A 273 -5.00 19.43 -13.16
C VAL A 273 -4.82 18.12 -12.40
N LEU A 274 -4.17 17.15 -13.03
CA LEU A 274 -3.95 15.82 -12.48
C LEU A 274 -2.49 15.61 -12.10
N ARG A 275 -2.30 14.82 -11.05
CA ARG A 275 -1.02 14.25 -10.64
C ARG A 275 -1.18 12.78 -10.29
N ILE A 276 -0.05 12.10 -10.14
CA ILE A 276 0.01 10.71 -9.71
C ILE A 276 -0.23 10.62 -8.20
N ASN A 277 -0.97 9.58 -7.80
CA ASN A 277 -1.21 9.24 -6.41
C ASN A 277 -0.24 8.16 -5.93
N HIS A 278 0.90 8.55 -5.37
CA HIS A 278 1.91 7.61 -4.85
C HIS A 278 1.40 6.72 -3.71
N GLU A 279 0.46 7.20 -2.88
CA GLU A 279 -0.09 6.42 -1.77
C GLU A 279 -0.90 5.21 -2.25
N LYS A 280 -1.61 5.34 -3.37
CA LYS A 280 -2.33 4.23 -3.99
C LYS A 280 -1.38 3.13 -4.47
N PHE A 281 -0.22 3.52 -5.02
CA PHE A 281 0.81 2.56 -5.42
C PHE A 281 1.42 1.83 -4.23
N LEU A 282 1.63 2.51 -3.10
CA LEU A 282 2.07 1.87 -1.86
C LEU A 282 1.08 0.80 -1.38
N VAL A 283 -0.22 1.07 -1.45
CA VAL A 283 -1.27 0.06 -1.13
C VAL A 283 -1.17 -1.14 -2.06
N LEU A 284 -1.00 -0.91 -3.36
CA LEU A 284 -0.85 -1.97 -4.35
C LEU A 284 0.41 -2.82 -4.10
N PHE A 285 1.55 -2.19 -3.83
CA PHE A 285 2.81 -2.88 -3.55
C PHE A 285 2.76 -3.66 -2.24
N ARG A 286 2.15 -3.11 -1.19
CA ARG A 286 1.92 -3.82 0.07
C ARG A 286 1.09 -5.08 -0.15
N ASN A 287 0.00 -4.97 -0.91
CA ASN A 287 -0.87 -6.10 -1.20
C ASN A 287 -0.12 -7.17 -2.00
N ALA A 288 0.72 -6.79 -2.98
CA ALA A 288 1.55 -7.73 -3.73
C ALA A 288 2.55 -8.48 -2.82
N GLU A 289 3.19 -7.79 -1.88
CA GLU A 289 4.09 -8.44 -0.91
C GLU A 289 3.36 -9.41 0.02
N LEU A 290 2.17 -9.03 0.49
CA LEU A 290 1.32 -9.88 1.32
C LEU A 290 0.89 -11.15 0.57
N VAL A 291 0.56 -11.04 -0.73
CA VAL A 291 0.26 -12.21 -1.57
C VAL A 291 1.47 -13.10 -1.75
N SER A 292 2.66 -12.54 -1.98
CA SER A 292 3.90 -13.31 -2.10
C SER A 292 4.22 -14.09 -0.81
N LEU A 293 4.01 -13.46 0.36
CA LEU A 293 4.14 -14.13 1.65
C LEU A 293 3.13 -15.26 1.82
N ALA A 294 1.86 -15.03 1.48
CA ALA A 294 0.83 -16.08 1.53
C ALA A 294 1.15 -17.24 0.57
N GLU A 295 1.68 -16.96 -0.63
CA GLU A 295 2.06 -17.98 -1.62
C GLU A 295 3.19 -18.87 -1.11
N SER A 296 4.25 -18.27 -0.55
CA SER A 296 5.36 -19.02 0.03
C SER A 296 4.96 -19.93 1.19
N ARG A 297 3.84 -19.64 1.87
CA ARG A 297 3.43 -20.30 3.10
C ARG A 297 2.28 -21.29 2.93
N HIS A 298 1.25 -20.92 2.17
CA HIS A 298 0.03 -21.71 1.97
C HIS A 298 -0.17 -22.16 0.52
N GLY A 299 0.80 -21.88 -0.36
CA GLY A 299 0.75 -22.25 -1.77
C GLY A 299 -0.09 -21.29 -2.63
N LYS A 300 -0.07 -21.57 -3.94
CA LYS A 300 -0.61 -20.68 -4.98
C LYS A 300 -2.13 -20.48 -4.92
N VAL A 301 -2.90 -21.52 -4.58
CA VAL A 301 -4.38 -21.42 -4.58
C VAL A 301 -4.85 -20.51 -3.45
N SER A 302 -4.39 -20.75 -2.22
CA SER A 302 -4.74 -19.93 -1.06
C SER A 302 -4.28 -18.47 -1.23
N SER A 303 -3.10 -18.25 -1.83
CA SER A 303 -2.63 -16.88 -2.11
C SER A 303 -3.46 -16.16 -3.18
N GLN A 304 -4.01 -16.87 -4.16
CA GLN A 304 -4.95 -16.30 -5.13
C GLN A 304 -6.28 -15.90 -4.47
N VAL A 305 -6.80 -16.71 -3.54
CA VAL A 305 -7.99 -16.30 -2.77
C VAL A 305 -7.70 -15.07 -1.93
N TYR A 306 -6.53 -15.00 -1.32
CA TYR A 306 -6.08 -13.83 -0.57
C TYR A 306 -5.88 -12.60 -1.47
N ALA A 307 -5.36 -12.77 -2.67
CA ALA A 307 -5.17 -11.69 -3.64
C ALA A 307 -6.51 -11.07 -4.06
N GLU A 308 -7.53 -11.89 -4.31
CA GLU A 308 -8.86 -11.37 -4.66
C GLU A 308 -9.54 -10.67 -3.48
N LEU A 309 -9.35 -11.17 -2.24
CA LEU A 309 -9.78 -10.47 -1.02
C LEU A 309 -9.11 -9.09 -0.92
N LEU A 310 -7.78 -9.03 -1.06
CA LEU A 310 -7.01 -7.78 -1.01
C LEU A 310 -7.41 -6.79 -2.09
N LYS A 311 -7.70 -7.27 -3.32
CA LYS A 311 -8.16 -6.44 -4.43
C LYS A 311 -9.48 -5.73 -4.10
N ARG A 312 -10.41 -6.40 -3.43
CA ARG A 312 -11.68 -5.77 -3.00
C ARG A 312 -11.51 -4.79 -1.85
N LEU A 313 -10.56 -5.06 -0.96
CA LEU A 313 -10.22 -4.14 0.12
C LEU A 313 -9.45 -2.92 -0.40
N GLU A 314 -8.75 -3.04 -1.52
CA GLU A 314 -7.97 -1.97 -2.18
C GLU A 314 -8.79 -0.71 -2.51
N GLU A 315 -10.08 -0.86 -2.79
CA GLU A 315 -10.99 0.28 -3.04
C GLU A 315 -11.32 1.06 -1.77
N LYS A 316 -11.29 0.38 -0.62
CA LYS A 316 -11.69 0.92 0.68
C LYS A 316 -10.50 1.45 1.48
N TYR A 317 -9.28 0.96 1.23
CA TYR A 317 -8.04 1.43 1.85
C TYR A 317 -7.26 2.35 0.90
N LEU A 318 -7.26 3.65 1.20
CA LEU A 318 -6.66 4.67 0.34
C LEU A 318 -5.15 4.83 0.51
N ARG A 319 -4.60 4.40 1.66
CA ARG A 319 -3.19 4.59 2.05
C ARG A 319 -2.74 3.48 3.00
N CYS A 320 -1.43 3.29 3.12
CA CYS A 320 -0.85 2.34 4.10
C CYS A 320 -0.83 2.91 5.52
N HIS A 321 -0.58 4.21 5.67
CA HIS A 321 -0.44 4.90 6.95
C HIS A 321 -1.42 6.07 7.05
N GLU A 322 -2.16 6.17 8.16
CA GLU A 322 -3.05 7.31 8.41
C GLU A 322 -2.25 8.56 8.87
N PRO A 323 -2.50 9.75 8.30
CA PRO A 323 -1.72 10.99 8.57
C PRO A 323 -1.96 11.59 9.96
N TYR A 324 -2.90 11.02 10.72
CA TYR A 324 -3.09 11.30 12.14
C TYR A 324 -3.37 9.98 12.86
N PRO A 325 -2.33 9.21 13.21
CA PRO A 325 -2.51 8.00 14.00
C PRO A 325 -3.11 8.45 15.34
N GLY A 326 -4.35 8.05 15.60
CA GLY A 326 -5.00 8.34 16.87
C GLY A 326 -4.15 7.76 17.99
N GLY A 327 -3.64 8.60 18.88
CA GLY A 327 -3.36 8.14 20.23
C GLY A 327 -4.68 7.63 20.80
N ASP A 328 -4.69 6.38 21.22
CA ASP A 328 -5.77 5.78 22.01
C ASP A 328 -7.09 5.49 21.27
N GLU A 329 -7.03 5.01 20.02
CA GLU A 329 -8.04 4.06 19.50
C GLU A 329 -7.41 2.66 19.49
N GLU A 330 -7.10 2.14 20.68
CA GLU A 330 -6.94 0.70 20.87
C GLU A 330 -8.27 0.04 20.48
N ASP A 331 -8.23 -0.80 19.44
CA ASP A 331 -9.17 -1.89 19.20
C ASP A 331 -10.67 -1.58 19.21
N ASP A 332 -11.13 -0.57 18.46
CA ASP A 332 -12.48 -0.65 17.88
C ASP A 332 -12.46 -1.64 16.70
N THR A 333 -12.18 -2.92 16.97
CA THR A 333 -12.23 -4.04 16.00
C THR A 333 -13.54 -4.07 15.21
N LYS A 334 -14.60 -3.53 15.81
CA LYS A 334 -15.94 -3.36 15.21
C LYS A 334 -16.01 -2.36 14.04
N LYS A 335 -15.02 -1.47 13.86
CA LYS A 335 -14.99 -0.46 12.78
C LYS A 335 -14.11 -0.83 11.58
N GLY A 336 -13.41 -1.97 11.64
CA GLY A 336 -12.61 -2.45 10.50
C GLY A 336 -13.46 -2.69 9.25
N ILE A 337 -12.88 -2.47 8.07
CA ILE A 337 -13.53 -2.81 6.81
C ILE A 337 -13.63 -4.34 6.71
N LYS A 338 -14.85 -4.85 6.57
CA LYS A 338 -15.15 -6.28 6.49
C LYS A 338 -15.58 -6.67 5.09
N LEU A 339 -15.24 -7.89 4.68
CA LEU A 339 -15.70 -8.51 3.44
C LEU A 339 -16.28 -9.90 3.74
N SER A 340 -17.45 -10.21 3.19
CA SER A 340 -18.03 -11.55 3.31
C SER A 340 -17.57 -12.49 2.20
N VAL A 341 -17.55 -13.81 2.46
CA VAL A 341 -17.31 -14.81 1.41
C VAL A 341 -18.36 -14.71 0.31
N LEU A 342 -19.61 -14.39 0.66
CA LEU A 342 -20.68 -14.15 -0.30
C LEU A 342 -20.33 -13.01 -1.28
N GLU A 343 -19.79 -11.90 -0.77
CA GLU A 343 -19.36 -10.77 -1.60
C GLU A 343 -18.13 -11.10 -2.47
N LEU A 344 -17.18 -11.85 -1.91
CA LEU A 344 -15.99 -12.32 -2.63
C LEU A 344 -16.36 -13.26 -3.79
N SER A 345 -17.27 -14.20 -3.53
CA SER A 345 -17.71 -15.20 -4.52
C SER A 345 -18.33 -14.61 -5.79
N LYS A 346 -18.84 -13.36 -5.74
CA LYS A 346 -19.45 -12.67 -6.88
C LYS A 346 -18.45 -12.25 -7.96
N THR A 347 -17.20 -11.94 -7.60
CA THR A 347 -16.15 -11.57 -8.58
C THR A 347 -15.01 -12.57 -8.66
N PHE A 348 -14.97 -13.54 -7.75
CA PHE A 348 -13.92 -14.55 -7.77
C PHE A 348 -13.91 -15.26 -9.13
N SER A 349 -12.77 -15.19 -9.83
CA SER A 349 -12.64 -15.75 -11.18
C SER A 349 -13.04 -17.22 -11.19
N LYS A 350 -13.83 -17.63 -12.18
CA LYS A 350 -14.22 -19.03 -12.38
C LYS A 350 -13.05 -19.91 -12.82
N ASP A 351 -11.96 -19.30 -13.31
CA ASP A 351 -10.79 -19.99 -13.84
C ASP A 351 -9.87 -20.55 -12.74
N ILE A 352 -10.02 -20.06 -11.50
CA ILE A 352 -9.24 -20.54 -10.37
C ILE A 352 -9.89 -21.83 -9.86
N ASP A 353 -9.17 -22.93 -10.00
CA ASP A 353 -9.59 -24.21 -9.46
C ASP A 353 -9.34 -24.28 -7.96
N LEU A 354 -10.41 -24.51 -7.21
CA LEU A 354 -10.38 -24.68 -5.76
C LEU A 354 -10.51 -26.16 -5.36
N GLU A 355 -10.86 -27.03 -6.31
CA GLU A 355 -11.08 -28.44 -6.04
C GLU A 355 -9.74 -29.11 -5.71
N ASN A 356 -9.74 -30.01 -4.72
CA ASN A 356 -8.55 -30.75 -4.26
C ASN A 356 -7.36 -29.89 -3.77
N SER A 357 -7.58 -28.60 -3.53
CA SER A 357 -6.54 -27.66 -3.09
C SER A 357 -6.31 -27.70 -1.57
N ILE A 358 -7.31 -28.15 -0.81
CA ILE A 358 -7.23 -28.37 0.64
C ILE A 358 -7.47 -29.86 0.90
N VAL A 359 -6.58 -30.49 1.67
CA VAL A 359 -6.79 -31.85 2.17
C VAL A 359 -7.79 -31.76 3.33
N THR A 360 -9.06 -32.07 3.06
CA THR A 360 -10.06 -32.18 4.13
C THR A 360 -9.77 -33.44 4.96
N ALA A 361 -9.86 -33.33 6.29
CA ALA A 361 -9.77 -34.49 7.17
C ALA A 361 -10.83 -35.56 6.77
N PRO A 362 -10.50 -36.86 6.81
CA PRO A 362 -11.44 -37.91 6.44
C PRO A 362 -12.68 -37.86 7.34
N ARG A 363 -13.86 -37.74 6.72
CA ARG A 363 -15.15 -37.71 7.42
C ARG A 363 -15.35 -39.02 8.20
N LEU A 364 -15.62 -38.92 9.50
CA LEU A 364 -16.06 -40.07 10.30
C LEU A 364 -17.39 -40.59 9.74
N PRO A 365 -17.60 -41.91 9.63
CA PRO A 365 -18.82 -42.46 9.06
C PRO A 365 -20.03 -42.12 9.93
N LYS A 366 -21.01 -41.39 9.36
CA LYS A 366 -22.27 -41.05 10.01
C LYS A 366 -22.98 -42.32 10.51
N LYS A 367 -23.21 -42.44 11.82
CA LYS A 367 -24.12 -43.46 12.37
C LYS A 367 -25.53 -43.16 11.88
N LYS A 368 -26.13 -44.06 11.10
CA LYS A 368 -27.53 -43.97 10.65
C LYS A 368 -28.47 -44.01 11.87
N THR A 369 -28.96 -42.87 12.32
CA THR A 369 -30.12 -42.79 13.21
C THR A 369 -31.37 -43.15 12.41
N ARG A 370 -32.02 -44.27 12.76
CA ARG A 370 -33.26 -44.72 12.10
C ARG A 370 -34.39 -43.73 12.45
N LYS A 371 -34.91 -43.01 11.45
CA LYS A 371 -36.16 -42.21 11.53
C LYS A 371 -37.29 -43.14 11.99
N ARG A 372 -37.91 -42.87 13.15
CA ARG A 372 -39.18 -43.49 13.57
C ARG A 372 -40.29 -42.89 12.71
N GLY A 373 -40.91 -43.70 11.86
CA GLY A 373 -42.11 -43.32 11.11
C GLY A 373 -43.33 -43.29 12.03
N TYR A 374 -44.13 -42.23 11.88
CA TYR A 374 -45.47 -42.09 12.45
C TYR A 374 -46.45 -42.78 11.49
N SER A 375 -47.27 -43.70 11.97
CA SER A 375 -48.47 -44.15 11.27
C SER A 375 -49.58 -44.37 12.30
N ASP A 376 -50.64 -43.59 12.15
CA ASP A 376 -51.99 -43.87 12.65
C ASP A 376 -52.45 -45.24 12.16
N ASP A 377 -53.06 -46.04 13.04
CA ASP A 377 -54.26 -46.85 12.73
C ASP A 377 -54.84 -47.47 14.03
N GLU A 378 -56.15 -47.64 14.01
CA GLU A 378 -57.10 -47.78 15.11
C GLU A 378 -57.19 -49.18 15.77
N ASP A 379 -57.66 -49.17 17.03
CA ASP A 379 -58.43 -50.17 17.80
C ASP A 379 -57.96 -51.64 18.00
N GLU A 380 -57.75 -52.05 19.27
CA GLU A 380 -58.56 -53.06 19.99
C GLU A 380 -58.07 -53.34 21.44
N ASP A 381 -59.03 -53.31 22.38
CA ASP A 381 -59.19 -54.02 23.67
C ASP A 381 -58.18 -53.96 24.86
N LYS A 382 -58.63 -53.24 25.92
CA LYS A 382 -58.69 -53.51 27.40
C LYS A 382 -57.76 -54.56 28.09
N PRO A 383 -57.56 -54.52 29.44
CA PRO A 383 -57.82 -53.48 30.45
C PRO A 383 -56.62 -53.23 31.43
N CYS A 384 -56.63 -52.07 32.10
CA CYS A 384 -55.79 -51.82 33.27
C CYS A 384 -56.21 -52.64 34.51
N PRO A 385 -55.29 -52.84 35.48
CA PRO A 385 -55.70 -52.75 36.87
C PRO A 385 -54.77 -51.84 37.72
N ASN A 386 -55.43 -50.94 38.46
CA ASN A 386 -55.17 -50.44 39.82
C ASN A 386 -53.71 -50.22 40.29
N GLY A 387 -53.34 -49.10 40.91
CA GLY A 387 -54.13 -48.06 41.55
C GLY A 387 -53.27 -47.32 42.60
N TYR A 388 -53.84 -46.24 43.15
CA TYR A 388 -53.40 -45.44 44.31
C TYR A 388 -52.06 -44.69 44.14
N GLY A 389 -51.94 -43.38 44.36
CA GLY A 389 -52.81 -42.36 44.93
C GLY A 389 -51.92 -41.26 45.52
N LYS A 390 -52.50 -40.06 45.68
CA LYS A 390 -52.08 -38.96 46.57
C LYS A 390 -51.06 -37.93 46.05
N ARG A 391 -51.64 -36.81 45.62
CA ARG A 391 -51.05 -35.45 45.68
C ARG A 391 -50.69 -35.09 47.12
N VAL A 392 -49.50 -34.53 47.35
CA VAL A 392 -49.29 -33.52 48.41
C VAL A 392 -48.27 -32.48 47.92
N ASN A 393 -48.67 -31.22 48.07
CA ASN A 393 -47.94 -30.01 47.78
C ASN A 393 -46.98 -29.71 48.94
N GLY A 394 -45.72 -29.34 48.67
CA GLY A 394 -44.73 -29.07 49.73
C GLY A 394 -43.61 -28.14 49.26
N LYS A 395 -43.75 -26.85 49.58
CA LYS A 395 -42.74 -25.81 49.37
C LYS A 395 -41.47 -26.05 50.19
N GLY A 396 -40.32 -25.83 49.54
CA GLY A 396 -39.16 -25.16 50.12
C GLY A 396 -37.97 -26.03 50.52
N LYS A 397 -36.84 -25.85 49.82
CA LYS A 397 -35.54 -25.52 50.44
C LYS A 397 -34.46 -25.16 49.39
N ARG A 398 -33.80 -24.04 49.68
CA ARG A 398 -32.53 -23.52 49.15
C ARG A 398 -31.42 -24.57 49.10
N ARG A 399 -30.59 -24.52 48.05
CA ARG A 399 -29.11 -24.70 48.03
C ARG A 399 -28.63 -24.30 46.62
N GLN A 400 -27.93 -23.16 46.47
CA GLN A 400 -26.47 -23.06 46.35
C GLN A 400 -25.90 -23.98 45.24
N SER A 401 -25.60 -23.40 44.09
CA SER A 401 -24.54 -23.87 43.20
C SER A 401 -23.91 -22.68 42.47
N SER A 402 -22.59 -22.64 42.53
CA SER A 402 -21.67 -21.87 41.71
C SER A 402 -21.95 -22.08 40.23
N SER A 403 -22.04 -21.00 39.45
CA SER A 403 -21.81 -21.03 38.00
C SER A 403 -20.36 -20.61 37.78
N GLU A 404 -19.50 -21.61 37.60
CA GLU A 404 -18.34 -21.46 36.74
C GLU A 404 -18.90 -21.41 35.32
N ASP A 405 -18.81 -20.24 34.69
CA ASP A 405 -19.09 -20.10 33.26
C ASP A 405 -17.87 -20.67 32.52
N ASP A 406 -17.88 -21.99 32.32
CA ASP A 406 -17.08 -22.67 31.31
C ASP A 406 -17.74 -22.40 29.95
N ASP A 407 -17.31 -21.33 29.28
CA ASP A 407 -17.56 -21.10 27.85
C ASP A 407 -16.69 -22.07 27.02
N ASP A 408 -16.98 -23.37 27.12
CA ASP A 408 -16.62 -24.36 26.10
C ASP A 408 -17.74 -24.37 25.04
N ASP A 409 -17.84 -23.30 24.23
CA ASP A 409 -18.60 -23.34 22.98
C ASP A 409 -17.74 -24.06 21.92
N ASP A 410 -17.75 -25.37 22.08
CA ASP A 410 -17.15 -26.35 21.19
C ASP A 410 -17.81 -26.29 19.80
N ILE A 411 -16.96 -26.43 18.80
CA ILE A 411 -17.22 -26.34 17.36
C ILE A 411 -18.32 -27.33 16.96
N SER A 412 -19.58 -26.88 16.82
CA SER A 412 -20.66 -27.75 16.32
C SER A 412 -21.59 -27.13 15.27
N ASP A 413 -21.32 -25.91 14.79
CA ASP A 413 -22.18 -25.23 13.79
C ASP A 413 -21.95 -25.65 12.32
N THR A 414 -21.19 -26.72 12.07
CA THR A 414 -20.88 -27.18 10.69
C THR A 414 -21.83 -28.29 10.19
N GLU A 415 -22.73 -28.80 11.03
CA GLU A 415 -23.52 -30.01 10.70
C GLU A 415 -24.97 -29.76 10.25
N GLU A 416 -25.53 -28.53 10.35
CA GLU A 416 -26.95 -28.28 10.03
C GLU A 416 -27.24 -27.72 8.61
N LEU A 417 -26.63 -28.25 7.55
CA LEU A 417 -26.95 -27.79 6.17
C LEU A 417 -27.05 -28.89 5.10
N TYR A 418 -27.16 -30.14 5.52
CA TYR A 418 -27.50 -31.29 4.67
C TYR A 418 -28.86 -31.86 5.08
N ASP A 419 -29.92 -31.05 4.97
CA ASP A 419 -31.25 -31.61 4.76
C ASP A 419 -31.29 -32.14 3.32
N ASP A 420 -31.40 -33.46 3.21
CA ASP A 420 -31.27 -34.26 2.00
C ASP A 420 -32.60 -34.34 1.20
N ASP A 421 -33.50 -33.36 1.39
CA ASP A 421 -34.86 -33.36 0.85
C ASP A 421 -35.20 -32.06 0.06
N GLU A 422 -34.31 -31.59 -0.83
CA GLU A 422 -34.68 -30.60 -1.87
C GLU A 422 -34.48 -31.20 -3.29
N GLU A 423 -35.40 -32.10 -3.67
CA GLU A 423 -35.64 -32.45 -5.07
C GLU A 423 -36.09 -31.21 -5.85
N GLY A 424 -35.14 -30.55 -6.52
CA GLY A 424 -35.42 -29.39 -7.37
C GLY A 424 -34.26 -28.40 -7.57
N ILE A 425 -33.15 -28.51 -6.82
CA ILE A 425 -32.02 -27.58 -6.97
C ILE A 425 -31.20 -27.91 -8.23
N ASP A 426 -31.12 -26.94 -9.13
CA ASP A 426 -30.26 -26.95 -10.33
C ASP A 426 -28.81 -27.38 -10.01
N ALA A 427 -28.20 -28.21 -10.86
CA ALA A 427 -26.83 -28.69 -10.71
C ALA A 427 -25.81 -27.53 -10.62
N GLU A 428 -26.10 -26.39 -11.25
CA GLU A 428 -25.27 -25.19 -11.20
C GLU A 428 -25.24 -24.55 -9.80
N ASN A 429 -26.39 -24.50 -9.10
CA ASN A 429 -26.47 -23.95 -7.75
C ASN A 429 -25.71 -24.80 -6.72
N ARG A 430 -25.70 -26.13 -6.91
CA ARG A 430 -24.88 -27.05 -6.08
C ARG A 430 -23.39 -26.78 -6.23
N LYS A 431 -22.90 -26.62 -7.47
CA LYS A 431 -21.48 -26.28 -7.73
C LYS A 431 -21.10 -24.94 -7.09
N LYS A 432 -21.98 -23.94 -7.17
CA LYS A 432 -21.76 -22.64 -6.54
C LYS A 432 -21.68 -22.74 -5.01
N LYS A 433 -22.56 -23.51 -4.37
CA LYS A 433 -22.53 -23.76 -2.91
C LYS A 433 -21.23 -24.44 -2.49
N ILE A 434 -20.79 -25.47 -3.21
CA ILE A 434 -19.51 -26.17 -2.96
C ILE A 434 -18.33 -25.20 -3.10
N ARG A 435 -18.30 -24.41 -4.16
CA ARG A 435 -17.23 -23.42 -4.40
C ARG A 435 -17.15 -22.38 -3.29
N MET A 436 -18.29 -21.91 -2.79
CA MET A 436 -18.35 -20.97 -1.67
C MET A 436 -17.83 -21.58 -0.37
N GLU A 437 -18.11 -22.86 -0.12
CA GLU A 437 -17.58 -23.57 1.04
C GLU A 437 -16.06 -23.75 0.95
N LEU A 438 -15.53 -24.09 -0.23
CA LEU A 438 -14.08 -24.16 -0.46
C LEU A 438 -13.40 -22.80 -0.24
N LEU A 439 -14.02 -21.71 -0.71
CA LEU A 439 -13.53 -20.35 -0.43
C LEU A 439 -13.47 -20.06 1.07
N LYS A 440 -14.51 -20.43 1.82
CA LYS A 440 -14.55 -20.28 3.27
C LYS A 440 -13.44 -21.07 3.94
N GLN A 441 -13.18 -22.31 3.51
CA GLN A 441 -12.09 -23.14 4.03
C GLN A 441 -10.71 -22.51 3.78
N HIS A 442 -10.45 -21.94 2.60
CA HIS A 442 -9.21 -21.19 2.36
C HIS A 442 -9.07 -19.96 3.26
N MET A 443 -10.16 -19.24 3.52
CA MET A 443 -10.13 -18.10 4.45
C MET A 443 -9.87 -18.53 5.89
N GLN A 444 -10.45 -19.65 6.33
CA GLN A 444 -10.16 -20.24 7.64
C GLN A 444 -8.68 -20.64 7.76
N LEU A 445 -8.12 -21.31 6.74
CA LEU A 445 -6.71 -21.68 6.71
C LEU A 445 -5.78 -20.46 6.86
N LEU A 446 -6.09 -19.35 6.19
CA LEU A 446 -5.31 -18.11 6.29
C LEU A 446 -5.47 -17.40 7.65
N ALA A 447 -6.58 -17.63 8.33
CA ALA A 447 -6.88 -17.03 9.63
C ALA A 447 -6.29 -17.81 10.81
N GLU A 448 -6.27 -19.14 10.72
CA GLU A 448 -5.67 -20.04 11.72
C GLU A 448 -4.14 -20.01 11.72
N ASP A 449 -3.53 -19.55 10.62
CA ASP A 449 -2.09 -19.44 10.53
C ASP A 449 -1.47 -18.55 11.61
N SER A 450 -0.26 -18.88 12.06
CA SER A 450 0.42 -18.11 13.11
C SER A 450 0.70 -16.65 12.71
N TRP A 451 0.72 -16.33 11.41
CA TRP A 451 0.87 -14.96 10.91
C TRP A 451 -0.46 -14.20 10.82
N LYS A 452 -1.60 -14.88 10.97
CA LYS A 452 -2.95 -14.29 10.97
C LYS A 452 -3.19 -13.35 9.78
N PHE A 453 -3.03 -13.88 8.56
CA PHE A 453 -3.23 -13.10 7.32
C PHE A 453 -4.61 -12.46 7.25
N VAL A 454 -5.61 -13.13 7.82
CA VAL A 454 -7.01 -12.69 7.86
C VAL A 454 -7.56 -12.93 9.26
N ARG A 455 -8.53 -12.12 9.70
CA ARG A 455 -9.28 -12.35 10.95
C ARG A 455 -10.76 -12.57 10.64
N LEU A 456 -11.36 -13.56 11.29
CA LEU A 456 -12.80 -13.76 11.29
C LEU A 456 -13.45 -12.83 12.33
N GLU A 457 -14.35 -11.96 11.90
CA GLU A 457 -15.01 -10.97 12.76
C GLU A 457 -16.45 -11.37 13.12
N SER A 458 -17.11 -12.14 12.26
CA SER A 458 -18.53 -12.49 12.38
C SER A 458 -18.86 -13.65 11.43
N ASN A 459 -19.85 -14.46 11.78
CA ASN A 459 -20.28 -15.60 10.95
C ASN A 459 -21.29 -15.24 9.85
N ARG A 460 -21.68 -13.95 9.74
CA ARG A 460 -22.63 -13.49 8.73
C ARG A 460 -22.08 -13.67 7.31
N GLY A 461 -22.95 -14.02 6.35
CA GLY A 461 -22.57 -14.12 4.93
C GLY A 461 -21.50 -15.18 4.63
N LEU A 462 -21.48 -16.29 5.39
CA LEU A 462 -20.44 -17.34 5.40
C LEU A 462 -19.08 -16.85 5.90
N GLY A 463 -19.09 -15.93 6.86
CA GLY A 463 -17.92 -15.33 7.46
C GLY A 463 -17.66 -13.93 6.91
N GLU A 464 -17.55 -12.96 7.81
CA GLU A 464 -17.05 -11.62 7.57
C GLU A 464 -15.59 -11.55 8.03
N TRP A 465 -14.72 -11.16 7.10
CA TRP A 465 -13.28 -11.23 7.26
C TRP A 465 -12.68 -9.83 7.22
N SER A 466 -11.67 -9.59 8.06
CA SER A 466 -10.89 -8.34 8.13
C SER A 466 -9.39 -8.63 8.04
N ILE A 467 -8.59 -7.59 7.75
CA ILE A 467 -7.13 -7.69 7.70
C ILE A 467 -6.53 -6.67 8.67
N ASN A 468 -5.66 -7.14 9.57
CA ASN A 468 -4.91 -6.26 10.46
C ASN A 468 -3.57 -5.87 9.83
N TYR A 469 -3.59 -4.83 8.98
CA TYR A 469 -2.38 -4.34 8.32
C TYR A 469 -1.29 -3.86 9.28
N LYS A 470 -1.64 -3.40 10.50
CA LYS A 470 -0.66 -2.90 11.49
C LYS A 470 0.18 -4.05 12.05
N GLU A 471 -0.46 -5.17 12.39
CA GLU A 471 0.26 -6.37 12.85
C GLU A 471 1.00 -7.05 11.71
N LEU A 472 0.37 -7.17 10.54
CA LEU A 472 1.03 -7.74 9.36
C LEU A 472 2.23 -6.90 8.94
N GLY A 473 2.16 -5.57 8.97
CA GLY A 473 3.31 -4.70 8.69
C GLY A 473 4.46 -4.94 9.66
N LYS A 474 4.19 -5.04 10.98
CA LYS A 474 5.21 -5.42 11.98
C LYS A 474 5.84 -6.78 11.66
N LEU A 475 5.00 -7.77 11.35
CA LEU A 475 5.45 -9.11 10.97
C LEU A 475 6.33 -9.08 9.71
N MET A 476 5.92 -8.36 8.66
CA MET A 476 6.67 -8.23 7.41
C MET A 476 8.06 -7.64 7.67
N ARG A 477 8.15 -6.59 8.50
CA ARG A 477 9.43 -5.99 8.90
C ARG A 477 10.30 -6.97 9.67
N HIS A 478 9.73 -7.77 10.56
CA HIS A 478 10.48 -8.80 11.28
C HIS A 478 10.99 -9.92 10.36
N ILE A 479 10.15 -10.40 9.44
CA ILE A 479 10.54 -11.43 8.47
C ILE A 479 11.69 -10.89 7.61
N GLU A 480 11.60 -9.65 7.15
CA GLU A 480 12.64 -9.05 6.33
C GLU A 480 13.95 -8.85 7.11
N LEU A 481 13.88 -8.41 8.36
CA LEU A 481 15.05 -8.36 9.25
C LEU A 481 15.69 -9.74 9.44
N GLU A 482 14.88 -10.77 9.68
CA GLU A 482 15.36 -12.14 9.85
C GLU A 482 16.07 -12.65 8.60
N LYS A 483 15.54 -12.38 7.39
CA LYS A 483 16.22 -12.73 6.13
C LYS A 483 17.57 -12.05 5.99
N VAL A 484 17.65 -10.74 6.28
CA VAL A 484 18.93 -10.01 6.21
C VAL A 484 19.94 -10.58 7.19
N VAL A 485 19.51 -10.95 8.41
CA VAL A 485 20.38 -11.57 9.41
C VAL A 485 20.82 -12.97 8.99
N GLU A 486 19.95 -13.75 8.36
CA GLU A 486 20.27 -15.06 7.80
C GLU A 486 21.32 -14.97 6.68
N GLU A 487 21.15 -14.02 5.75
CA GLU A 487 22.10 -13.82 4.65
C GLU A 487 23.47 -13.31 5.13
N THR A 488 23.51 -12.53 6.21
CA THR A 488 24.75 -11.90 6.71
C THR A 488 25.49 -12.73 7.76
N PHE A 489 24.77 -13.37 8.69
CA PHE A 489 25.33 -14.12 9.82
C PHE A 489 25.05 -15.63 9.76
N GLY A 490 24.35 -16.10 8.71
CA GLY A 490 23.97 -17.48 8.53
C GLY A 490 22.86 -17.94 9.49
N GLU A 491 22.52 -19.23 9.38
CA GLU A 491 21.48 -19.86 10.21
C GLU A 491 21.76 -19.76 11.71
N MET A 492 23.04 -19.74 12.11
CA MET A 492 23.43 -19.61 13.52
C MET A 492 23.08 -18.22 14.05
N GLY A 493 23.37 -17.15 13.30
CA GLY A 493 22.99 -15.78 13.67
C GLY A 493 21.48 -15.62 13.78
N LEU A 494 20.73 -16.13 12.80
CA LEU A 494 19.27 -16.13 12.83
C LEU A 494 18.71 -16.88 14.06
N ARG A 495 19.27 -18.05 14.37
CA ARG A 495 18.88 -18.83 15.55
C ARG A 495 19.09 -18.05 16.84
N LEU A 496 20.26 -17.42 17.01
CA LEU A 496 20.56 -16.62 18.20
C LEU A 496 19.62 -15.41 18.33
N LEU A 497 19.34 -14.72 17.23
CA LEU A 497 18.38 -13.61 17.20
C LEU A 497 16.99 -14.07 17.64
N ARG A 498 16.49 -15.19 17.09
CA ARG A 498 15.17 -15.75 17.44
C ARG A 498 15.08 -16.16 18.91
N ILE A 499 16.13 -16.77 19.45
CA ILE A 499 16.18 -17.15 20.88
C ILE A 499 16.09 -15.91 21.77
N ILE A 500 16.87 -14.86 21.48
CA ILE A 500 16.88 -13.62 22.27
C ILE A 500 15.55 -12.88 22.13
N LYS A 501 14.94 -12.89 20.95
CA LYS A 501 13.62 -12.32 20.71
C LYS A 501 12.52 -13.00 21.52
N ASP A 502 12.54 -14.34 21.60
CA ASP A 502 11.52 -15.12 22.33
C ASP A 502 11.71 -15.05 23.85
N LYS A 503 12.95 -15.16 24.33
CA LYS A 503 13.25 -15.22 25.78
C LYS A 503 13.53 -13.86 26.42
N GLY A 504 13.71 -12.82 25.61
CA GLY A 504 14.05 -11.48 26.06
C GLY A 504 15.51 -11.35 26.49
N LYS A 505 15.74 -10.77 27.67
CA LYS A 505 17.08 -10.41 28.14
C LYS A 505 17.81 -11.63 28.68
N LEU A 506 18.91 -12.03 28.04
CA LEU A 506 19.65 -13.25 28.39
C LEU A 506 21.14 -13.01 28.60
N GLU A 507 21.74 -13.77 29.51
CA GLU A 507 23.20 -13.88 29.61
C GLU A 507 23.77 -14.78 28.52
N GLU A 508 25.03 -14.54 28.15
CA GLU A 508 25.75 -15.34 27.14
C GLU A 508 25.75 -16.85 27.47
N LYS A 509 25.90 -17.22 28.75
CA LYS A 509 25.86 -18.63 29.19
C LYS A 509 24.49 -19.27 28.96
N GLN A 510 23.42 -18.51 29.19
CA GLN A 510 22.05 -18.99 28.96
C GLN A 510 21.78 -19.16 27.47
N ILE A 511 22.21 -18.19 26.65
CA ILE A 511 22.11 -18.25 25.19
C ILE A 511 22.82 -19.49 24.65
N ALA A 512 24.06 -19.75 25.08
CA ALA A 512 24.82 -20.94 24.66
C ALA A 512 24.09 -22.24 25.01
N SER A 513 23.53 -22.31 26.23
CA SER A 513 22.79 -23.48 26.70
C SER A 513 21.51 -23.73 25.90
N ILE A 514 20.74 -22.67 25.57
CA ILE A 514 19.49 -22.79 24.80
C ILE A 514 19.78 -23.09 23.34
N ALA A 515 20.81 -22.45 22.76
CA ALA A 515 21.19 -22.63 21.36
C ALA A 515 21.89 -23.98 21.10
N LEU A 516 22.31 -24.70 22.15
CA LEU A 516 23.14 -25.90 22.09
C LEU A 516 24.47 -25.65 21.36
N LEU A 517 25.09 -24.49 21.63
CA LEU A 517 26.34 -24.05 21.01
C LEU A 517 27.41 -23.77 22.06
N LYS A 518 28.68 -23.82 21.65
CA LYS A 518 29.80 -23.45 22.53
C LYS A 518 29.82 -21.94 22.73
N GLN A 519 30.11 -21.50 23.96
CA GLN A 519 30.16 -20.06 24.30
C GLN A 519 31.14 -19.25 23.41
N LYS A 520 32.25 -19.87 22.98
CA LYS A 520 33.22 -19.23 22.08
C LYS A 520 32.64 -18.90 20.70
N GLU A 521 31.79 -19.78 20.15
CA GLU A 521 31.22 -19.64 18.80
C GLU A 521 30.10 -18.60 18.78
N ILE A 522 29.27 -18.56 19.83
CA ILE A 522 28.20 -17.55 19.91
C ILE A 522 28.79 -16.15 20.12
N ARG A 523 29.91 -16.01 20.82
CA ARG A 523 30.48 -14.69 21.15
C ARG A 523 30.78 -13.86 19.92
N SER A 524 31.46 -14.43 18.91
CA SER A 524 31.78 -13.72 17.68
C SER A 524 30.52 -13.27 16.93
N ILE A 525 29.47 -14.09 16.96
CA ILE A 525 28.21 -13.79 16.26
C ILE A 525 27.42 -12.73 17.02
N LEU A 526 27.33 -12.83 18.36
CA LEU A 526 26.68 -11.82 19.20
C LEU A 526 27.36 -10.45 19.06
N THR A 527 28.70 -10.41 19.04
CA THR A 527 29.44 -9.17 18.77
C THR A 527 29.11 -8.61 17.38
N GLY A 528 29.12 -9.43 16.33
CA GLY A 528 28.76 -8.98 14.98
C GLY A 528 27.33 -8.45 14.88
N LEU A 529 26.36 -9.14 15.49
CA LEU A 529 24.97 -8.68 15.59
C LEU A 529 24.83 -7.37 16.37
N GLN A 530 25.68 -7.14 17.38
CA GLN A 530 25.74 -5.88 18.12
C GLN A 530 26.27 -4.73 17.26
N GLU A 531 27.36 -4.97 16.53
CA GLU A 531 28.00 -3.98 15.67
C GLU A 531 27.08 -3.53 14.53
N SER A 532 26.27 -4.45 13.99
CA SER A 532 25.21 -4.13 13.02
C SER A 532 23.94 -3.53 13.63
N GLY A 533 23.88 -3.38 14.97
CA GLY A 533 22.74 -2.76 15.66
C GLY A 533 21.48 -3.63 15.76
N TYR A 534 21.59 -4.95 15.54
CA TYR A 534 20.48 -5.90 15.67
C TYR A 534 20.29 -6.40 17.11
N LEU A 535 21.37 -6.41 17.89
CA LEU A 535 21.38 -6.74 19.31
C LEU A 535 22.00 -5.60 20.13
N HIS A 536 21.63 -5.56 21.41
CA HIS A 536 22.17 -4.61 22.36
C HIS A 536 22.59 -5.32 23.65
N LEU A 537 23.56 -4.71 24.33
CA LEU A 537 24.08 -5.19 25.60
C LEU A 537 23.62 -4.24 26.72
N GLN A 538 22.95 -4.79 27.72
CA GLN A 538 22.57 -4.06 28.92
C GLN A 538 23.46 -4.49 30.09
N GLU A 539 24.12 -3.50 30.69
CA GLU A 539 24.90 -3.68 31.92
C GLU A 539 24.01 -3.45 33.13
N VAL A 540 23.93 -4.45 34.01
CA VAL A 540 23.19 -4.36 35.28
C VAL A 540 24.17 -4.60 36.43
N PRO A 541 24.62 -3.56 37.15
CA PRO A 541 25.58 -3.70 38.24
C PRO A 541 24.90 -4.36 39.45
N LYS A 542 25.56 -5.37 40.05
CA LYS A 542 25.10 -6.03 41.29
C LYS A 542 25.37 -5.19 42.53
N THR A 543 26.30 -4.24 42.43
CA THR A 543 26.72 -3.36 43.51
C THR A 543 26.49 -1.90 43.13
N SER A 544 26.29 -1.04 44.13
CA SER A 544 26.10 0.41 43.91
C SER A 544 27.26 1.07 43.15
N ILE A 545 28.47 0.52 43.26
CA ILE A 545 29.62 0.94 42.46
C ILE A 545 29.72 -0.02 41.26
N PRO A 546 29.69 0.48 40.02
CA PRO A 546 29.86 -0.35 38.83
C PRO A 546 31.24 -1.01 38.82
N GLN A 547 31.27 -2.34 38.85
CA GLN A 547 32.48 -3.14 38.70
C GLN A 547 32.21 -4.25 37.70
N ILE A 548 33.04 -4.38 36.66
CA ILE A 548 32.83 -5.34 35.55
C ILE A 548 32.63 -6.78 36.05
N SER A 549 33.39 -7.20 37.07
CA SER A 549 33.28 -8.55 37.67
C SER A 549 31.98 -8.79 38.43
N ARG A 550 31.28 -7.73 38.82
CA ARG A 550 30.00 -7.74 39.54
C ARG A 550 28.90 -7.07 38.73
N THR A 551 28.96 -7.17 37.40
CA THR A 551 27.93 -6.67 36.49
C THR A 551 27.38 -7.83 35.67
N TYR A 552 26.05 -7.88 35.53
CA TYR A 552 25.39 -8.75 34.58
C TYR A 552 25.40 -8.09 33.20
N PHE A 553 25.77 -8.86 32.18
CA PHE A 553 25.74 -8.43 30.78
C PHE A 553 24.61 -9.17 30.08
N LEU A 554 23.51 -8.46 29.84
CA LEU A 554 22.29 -9.03 29.27
C LEU A 554 22.16 -8.61 27.81
N TRP A 555 22.14 -9.60 26.92
CA TRP A 555 21.85 -9.42 25.51
C TRP A 555 20.35 -9.29 25.32
N PHE A 556 19.92 -8.32 24.52
CA PHE A 556 18.51 -8.14 24.17
C PHE A 556 18.35 -7.63 22.75
N HIS A 557 17.17 -7.90 22.18
CA HIS A 557 16.77 -7.44 20.86
C HIS A 557 15.71 -6.35 21.01
N ASP A 558 15.95 -5.19 20.41
CA ASP A 558 14.96 -4.13 20.25
C ASP A 558 14.60 -4.06 18.75
N PRO A 559 13.39 -4.49 18.36
CA PRO A 559 13.03 -4.58 16.96
C PRO A 559 13.00 -3.22 16.26
N ASP A 560 12.52 -2.18 16.94
CA ASP A 560 12.35 -0.87 16.32
C ASP A 560 13.72 -0.24 16.04
N ARG A 561 14.68 -0.42 16.96
CA ARG A 561 16.07 0.00 16.75
C ARG A 561 16.77 -0.82 15.66
N ALA A 562 16.56 -2.13 15.63
CA ALA A 562 17.12 -2.99 14.61
C ALA A 562 16.60 -2.63 13.21
N ILE A 563 15.29 -2.38 13.08
CA ILE A 563 14.67 -1.90 11.85
C ILE A 563 15.23 -0.53 11.45
N GLN A 564 15.38 0.41 12.40
CA GLN A 564 15.93 1.74 12.11
C GLN A 564 17.40 1.69 11.63
N SER A 565 18.20 0.79 12.21
CA SER A 565 19.58 0.52 11.75
C SER A 565 19.56 -0.04 10.33
N LEU A 566 18.72 -1.04 10.07
CA LEU A 566 18.57 -1.63 8.74
C LEU A 566 18.09 -0.63 7.68
N VAL A 567 17.14 0.24 8.02
CA VAL A 567 16.69 1.34 7.14
C VAL A 567 17.86 2.27 6.80
N THR A 568 18.67 2.63 7.80
CA THR A 568 19.82 3.53 7.63
C THR A 568 20.89 2.92 6.72
N ASP A 569 21.16 1.62 6.88
CA ASP A 569 22.09 0.87 6.04
C ASP A 569 21.56 0.67 4.62
N THR A 570 20.25 0.45 4.47
CA THR A 570 19.59 0.32 3.17
C THR A 570 19.69 1.63 2.38
N TYR A 571 19.42 2.79 3.01
CA TYR A 571 19.64 4.09 2.37
C TYR A 571 21.10 4.27 1.92
N LYS A 572 22.05 3.89 2.77
CA LYS A 572 23.48 3.97 2.45
C LYS A 572 23.85 3.08 1.26
N ALA A 573 23.29 1.87 1.20
CA ALA A 573 23.50 0.94 0.10
C ALA A 573 22.92 1.49 -1.22
N MET A 574 21.74 2.10 -1.18
CA MET A 574 21.13 2.77 -2.33
C MET A 574 22.00 3.94 -2.83
N SER A 575 22.44 4.83 -1.94
CA SER A 575 23.30 5.96 -2.30
C SER A 575 24.60 5.49 -2.95
N ARG A 576 25.23 4.44 -2.40
CA ARG A 576 26.44 3.83 -2.96
C ARG A 576 26.20 3.20 -4.33
N ALA A 577 25.06 2.56 -4.54
CA ALA A 577 24.70 1.99 -5.85
C ALA A 577 24.60 3.09 -6.92
N ILE A 578 23.89 4.19 -6.63
CA ILE A 578 23.77 5.34 -7.55
C ILE A 578 25.12 6.02 -7.79
N GLN A 579 25.91 6.24 -6.74
CA GLN A 579 27.27 6.77 -6.87
C GLN A 579 28.14 5.86 -7.74
N ARG A 580 28.03 4.54 -7.58
CA ARG A 580 28.77 3.59 -8.41
C ARG A 580 28.33 3.64 -9.87
N THR A 581 27.02 3.73 -10.14
CA THR A 581 26.49 3.92 -11.50
C THR A 581 27.07 5.17 -12.14
N ASN A 582 27.07 6.29 -11.42
CA ASN A 582 27.61 7.56 -11.89
C ASN A 582 29.13 7.50 -12.17
N VAL A 583 29.90 6.83 -11.32
CA VAL A 583 31.34 6.61 -11.57
C VAL A 583 31.57 5.76 -12.81
N GLU A 584 30.78 4.70 -13.02
CA GLU A 584 30.91 3.84 -14.19
C GLU A 584 30.44 4.53 -15.48
N ARG A 585 29.45 5.43 -15.39
CA ARG A 585 28.99 6.32 -16.48
C ARG A 585 30.07 7.32 -16.88
N ALA A 586 30.67 8.00 -15.90
CA ALA A 586 31.71 8.99 -16.13
C ALA A 586 32.97 8.40 -16.80
N LYS A 587 33.35 7.16 -16.44
CA LYS A 587 34.47 6.45 -17.09
C LYS A 587 34.27 6.23 -18.60
N ARG A 588 33.01 6.21 -19.06
CA ARG A 588 32.62 5.89 -20.44
C ARG A 588 31.89 7.04 -21.12
N ALA A 589 32.03 8.27 -20.60
CA ALA A 589 31.25 9.42 -21.06
C ALA A 589 31.34 9.64 -22.58
N SER A 590 32.54 9.55 -23.17
CA SER A 590 32.73 9.73 -24.63
C SER A 590 32.08 8.63 -25.47
N LEU A 591 32.08 7.38 -24.97
CA LEU A 591 31.43 6.25 -25.63
C LEU A 591 29.91 6.39 -25.56
N LEU A 592 29.38 6.82 -24.40
CA LEU A 592 27.96 7.04 -24.20
C LEU A 592 27.46 8.21 -25.05
N GLU A 593 28.18 9.32 -25.11
CA GLU A 593 27.87 10.45 -25.98
C GLU A 593 27.82 10.03 -27.46
N LYS A 594 28.74 9.14 -27.88
CA LYS A 594 28.71 8.55 -29.22
C LYS A 594 27.49 7.63 -29.41
N TRP A 595 27.15 6.81 -28.41
CA TRP A 595 26.04 5.86 -28.45
C TRP A 595 24.66 6.52 -28.34
N GLU A 596 24.53 7.67 -27.68
CA GLU A 596 23.27 8.41 -27.55
C GLU A 596 22.80 9.03 -28.86
N ARG A 597 23.66 9.11 -29.88
CA ARG A 597 23.28 9.62 -31.20
C ARG A 597 22.42 8.59 -31.94
N SER A 598 21.27 9.03 -32.45
CA SER A 598 20.28 8.17 -33.11
C SER A 598 20.82 7.44 -34.37
N ASP A 599 21.74 8.07 -35.11
CA ASP A 599 22.41 7.48 -36.28
C ASP A 599 23.31 6.30 -35.89
N VAL A 600 23.99 6.42 -34.75
CA VAL A 600 24.85 5.38 -34.19
C VAL A 600 24.03 4.23 -33.60
N GLN A 601 22.89 4.51 -32.96
CA GLN A 601 21.98 3.47 -32.46
C GLN A 601 21.35 2.64 -33.58
N ALA A 602 21.02 3.27 -34.71
CA ALA A 602 20.47 2.57 -35.86
C ALA A 602 21.51 1.66 -36.54
N ASN A 603 22.77 2.11 -36.59
CA ASN A 603 23.87 1.41 -37.28
C ASN A 603 25.02 1.07 -36.33
N VAL A 604 24.74 0.36 -35.22
CA VAL A 604 25.74 -0.04 -34.22
C VAL A 604 26.90 -0.81 -34.86
N GLU A 605 26.61 -1.61 -35.88
CA GLU A 605 27.62 -2.45 -36.52
C GLU A 605 28.70 -1.67 -37.26
N GLU A 606 28.32 -0.56 -37.90
CA GLU A 606 29.16 0.27 -38.76
C GLU A 606 29.95 1.32 -37.96
N TYR A 607 29.29 1.97 -36.97
CA TYR A 607 29.86 3.12 -36.27
C TYR A 607 30.68 2.76 -35.03
N LEU A 608 30.48 1.58 -34.42
CA LEU A 608 31.25 1.14 -33.26
C LEU A 608 32.31 0.11 -33.64
N THR A 609 33.51 0.32 -33.13
CA THR A 609 34.59 -0.66 -33.16
C THR A 609 34.25 -1.89 -32.29
N THR A 610 34.90 -3.01 -32.54
CA THR A 610 34.69 -4.25 -31.75
C THR A 610 35.04 -4.08 -30.27
N SER A 611 36.00 -3.22 -29.93
CA SER A 611 36.31 -2.86 -28.54
C SER A 611 35.23 -2.00 -27.90
N GLU A 612 34.73 -0.97 -28.61
CA GLU A 612 33.65 -0.11 -28.12
C GLU A 612 32.35 -0.90 -27.89
N LYS A 613 32.02 -1.85 -28.78
CA LYS A 613 30.87 -2.75 -28.61
C LYS A 613 30.98 -3.57 -27.33
N ARG A 614 32.14 -4.19 -27.07
CA ARG A 614 32.38 -4.94 -25.83
C ARG A 614 32.30 -4.05 -24.59
N GLU A 615 32.85 -2.84 -24.65
CA GLU A 615 32.77 -1.90 -23.53
C GLU A 615 31.34 -1.44 -23.25
N LEU A 616 30.54 -1.24 -24.30
CA LEU A 616 29.11 -0.92 -24.21
C LEU A 616 28.32 -2.08 -23.60
N GLU A 617 28.56 -3.33 -24.04
CA GLU A 617 27.94 -4.52 -23.42
C GLU A 617 28.28 -4.64 -21.93
N ILE A 618 29.55 -4.40 -21.57
CA ILE A 618 29.98 -4.40 -20.16
C ILE A 618 29.27 -3.28 -19.38
N TRP A 619 29.10 -2.10 -19.98
CA TRP A 619 28.36 -1.00 -19.38
C TRP A 619 26.89 -1.37 -19.15
N LEU A 620 26.18 -1.81 -20.19
CA LEU A 620 24.76 -2.16 -20.12
C LEU A 620 24.52 -3.26 -19.06
N SER A 621 25.36 -4.30 -19.03
CA SER A 621 25.26 -5.35 -18.02
C SER A 621 25.50 -4.83 -16.59
N ARG A 622 26.41 -3.86 -16.41
CA ARG A 622 26.66 -3.24 -15.09
C ARG A 622 25.51 -2.32 -14.68
N GLU A 623 25.02 -1.50 -15.59
CA GLU A 623 23.90 -0.60 -15.35
C GLU A 623 22.65 -1.41 -14.98
N GLU A 624 22.32 -2.46 -15.73
CA GLU A 624 21.21 -3.37 -15.43
C GLU A 624 21.33 -4.00 -14.03
N LYS A 625 22.52 -4.50 -13.67
CA LYS A 625 22.75 -5.09 -12.34
C LYS A 625 22.62 -4.08 -11.21
N LEU A 626 23.16 -2.87 -11.39
CA LEU A 626 23.11 -1.81 -10.37
C LEU A 626 21.68 -1.27 -10.20
N LEU A 627 20.96 -1.03 -11.30
CA LEU A 627 19.55 -0.64 -11.26
C LEU A 627 18.68 -1.75 -10.67
N GLY A 628 18.92 -3.01 -11.04
CA GLY A 628 18.23 -4.16 -10.47
C GLY A 628 18.45 -4.29 -8.97
N GLN A 629 19.68 -4.07 -8.49
CA GLN A 629 19.98 -4.02 -7.04
C GLN A 629 19.26 -2.86 -6.35
N LEU A 630 19.28 -1.68 -6.95
CA LEU A 630 18.59 -0.50 -6.42
C LEU A 630 17.08 -0.74 -6.28
N MET A 631 16.45 -1.37 -7.27
CA MET A 631 15.03 -1.74 -7.22
C MET A 631 14.73 -2.80 -6.15
N ARG A 632 15.64 -3.75 -5.90
CA ARG A 632 15.50 -4.73 -4.81
C ARG A 632 15.61 -4.06 -3.44
N LEU A 633 16.56 -3.15 -3.27
CA LEU A 633 16.70 -2.37 -2.04
C LEU A 633 15.46 -1.50 -1.80
N ASP A 634 14.87 -0.90 -2.83
CA ASP A 634 13.62 -0.12 -2.71
C ASP A 634 12.45 -1.00 -2.24
N ARG A 635 12.37 -2.24 -2.72
CA ARG A 635 11.39 -3.22 -2.21
C ARG A 635 11.53 -3.45 -0.71
N THR A 636 12.76 -3.67 -0.23
CA THR A 636 13.04 -3.81 1.20
C THR A 636 12.68 -2.52 1.96
N MET A 637 12.99 -1.34 1.42
CA MET A 637 12.63 -0.05 2.04
C MET A 637 11.11 0.14 2.16
N MET A 638 10.33 -0.26 1.16
CA MET A 638 8.86 -0.21 1.23
C MET A 638 8.34 -1.04 2.41
N ILE A 639 8.87 -2.25 2.61
CA ILE A 639 8.50 -3.11 3.74
C ILE A 639 8.90 -2.48 5.08
N LEU A 640 10.12 -1.94 5.17
CA LEU A 640 10.66 -1.42 6.43
C LEU A 640 10.05 -0.09 6.87
N ARG A 641 9.64 0.76 5.93
CA ARG A 641 9.22 2.14 6.19
C ARG A 641 7.76 2.43 5.86
N ASP A 642 7.25 1.90 4.74
CA ASP A 642 5.97 2.36 4.15
C ASP A 642 4.79 1.45 4.42
N PHE A 643 5.04 0.19 4.77
CA PHE A 643 4.03 -0.83 5.15
C PHE A 643 4.00 -1.01 6.67
#